data_AF-A0A7C5I6P6-F1
#
_entry.id   AF-A0A7C5I6P6-F1
#
_cell.length_a   1.000
_cell.length_b   1.000
_cell.length_c   1.000
_cell.angle_alpha   90.00
_cell.angle_beta   90.00
_cell.angle_gamma   90.00
#
_symmetry.space_group_name_H-M   'P 1'
#
loop_
_entity.id
_entity.type
_entity.pdbx_description
1 polymer ?
#
loop_
_entity_poly.entity_id
_entity_poly.type
_entity_poly.pdbx_seq_one_letter_code
_entity_poly.pdbx_strand_id
1 'polypeptide(L)'
;MRVGAFLRYLSFALLFFAAGGAYGQPETMAWSNLNGIRIEGQLMEFGTSLAVVEPDWLQVFSTGKERQTTSYNRSGKTETVKLQLQPRRERRDQPLPSWSFSAVQVVEDLGDGAARLDVQFEPKTDAEIAGAFLRVELPASFYSGGRAQLVDAVAPAPSEVSLAAGVEEVNEYVRAVASGILITGRRRQLEISFDSPTEVIVRDDRRQGSYDLHVYLTVLPGRASAGQSARKVFTIKASGEVDKAPVELALNAASPGQRFDGMGGNFRLQNAKLDPQVIDYNLNNVRMSWARVEMPWQLWHPNEEVDPLEAARAGKLNPRVHDAMEMARRLTRLGMPVIVSAWFPPAWAVLGNAAGGGPRGPRGAPLNPEKMNLIRESLAGYLLFLKEKYGVEAAMFSFNESDLGINVRQTPREHAELIKTLGPYFAQKGLATKLLLGDTSDARPVDFIRPAMQDPEAVRWIGAVSFHSWRGCTDEILAQWYAAARELNVPLLVGEGSTDAAAYRYPQIFLEQSFALYEINLYVRILALSQPKSILQWQMTSDYSLLVGGGVFGDTGPLRPTQRFWNLKQLASTPPQSFHLPIACKGAYLNCAAFGNTASGAYAVHVVNNGAARQATLTGVPAAVKQFRVFVTDAQRGMQELAPVPVVDGTAQFTLDATSFVSLISTP
;
A
#
# COMPACT_ATOMS: atom_id res chain seq x y z
N MET A 1 22.27 67.01 11.91
CA MET A 1 22.32 65.88 12.85
C MET A 1 20.94 65.22 12.83
N ARG A 2 20.88 63.94 12.42
CA ARG A 2 19.69 63.05 12.27
C ARG A 2 18.54 63.52 11.37
N VAL A 3 18.16 62.69 10.39
CA VAL A 3 16.94 61.85 10.35
C VAL A 3 17.00 61.04 9.04
N GLY A 4 16.72 59.74 9.10
CA GLY A 4 16.71 58.86 7.94
C GLY A 4 15.60 57.81 8.02
N ALA A 5 14.94 57.64 6.86
CA ALA A 5 14.22 56.47 6.36
C ALA A 5 12.87 56.07 6.99
N PHE A 6 11.79 56.48 6.32
CA PHE A 6 10.55 55.71 6.17
C PHE A 6 9.93 55.99 4.79
N LEU A 7 9.22 55.00 4.24
CA LEU A 7 8.50 54.90 2.94
C LEU A 7 9.25 54.23 1.79
N ARG A 8 8.98 52.93 1.57
CA ARG A 8 8.65 52.33 0.26
C ARG A 8 7.98 50.98 0.48
N TYR A 9 6.66 50.89 0.39
CA TYR A 9 5.95 49.67 -0.01
C TYR A 9 4.58 50.06 -0.56
N LEU A 10 4.47 50.15 -1.89
CA LEU A 10 3.22 49.94 -2.60
C LEU A 10 3.53 49.43 -4.01
N SER A 11 2.87 48.32 -4.35
CA SER A 11 2.53 47.87 -5.71
C SER A 11 3.66 47.36 -6.62
N PHE A 12 3.77 46.03 -6.73
CA PHE A 12 3.72 45.38 -8.04
C PHE A 12 3.00 44.03 -7.89
N ALA A 13 1.80 43.99 -8.45
CA ALA A 13 0.98 42.80 -8.59
C ALA A 13 1.22 42.17 -9.96
N LEU A 14 0.92 40.87 -10.06
CA LEU A 14 0.82 40.04 -11.27
C LEU A 14 2.05 39.94 -12.17
N LEU A 15 2.65 38.74 -12.19
CA LEU A 15 2.83 37.91 -13.38
C LEU A 15 3.80 36.77 -13.05
N PHE A 16 3.24 35.58 -12.77
CA PHE A 16 3.78 34.28 -13.20
C PHE A 16 2.64 33.25 -13.16
N PHE A 17 1.59 33.49 -13.96
CA PHE A 17 0.93 32.38 -14.64
C PHE A 17 1.76 32.14 -15.90
N ALA A 18 2.67 31.17 -15.84
CA ALA A 18 3.38 30.70 -17.00
C ALA A 18 3.53 29.17 -16.94
N ALA A 19 2.86 28.53 -17.90
CA ALA A 19 3.06 27.16 -18.36
C ALA A 19 2.82 26.03 -17.34
N GLY A 20 1.54 25.74 -17.08
CA GLY A 20 1.13 24.37 -16.83
C GLY A 20 1.30 23.56 -18.12
N GLY A 21 2.54 23.16 -18.44
CA GLY A 21 2.78 22.14 -19.44
C GLY A 21 2.01 20.89 -19.04
N ALA A 22 1.30 20.28 -19.99
CA ALA A 22 0.66 18.99 -19.77
C ALA A 22 1.74 17.92 -19.59
N TYR A 23 2.23 17.75 -18.36
CA TYR A 23 3.17 16.68 -18.04
C TYR A 23 2.43 15.35 -18.08
N GLY A 24 2.73 14.52 -19.08
CA GLY A 24 2.31 13.13 -19.10
C GLY A 24 3.21 12.32 -18.17
N GLN A 25 2.80 12.12 -16.93
CA GLN A 25 3.62 11.42 -15.93
C GLN A 25 3.41 9.90 -16.09
N PRO A 26 4.35 9.13 -16.69
CA PRO A 26 4.26 7.67 -16.66
C PRO A 26 4.19 7.20 -15.20
N GLU A 27 3.28 6.27 -14.93
CA GLU A 27 3.15 5.69 -13.58
C GLU A 27 4.03 4.44 -13.48
N THR A 28 5.33 4.64 -13.27
CA THR A 28 6.32 3.56 -13.15
C THR A 28 6.38 3.01 -11.72
N MET A 29 6.44 1.69 -11.61
CA MET A 29 6.58 0.97 -10.35
C MET A 29 8.03 0.51 -10.13
N ALA A 30 8.41 0.31 -8.87
CA ALA A 30 9.76 -0.11 -8.48
C ALA A 30 10.18 -1.51 -8.98
N TRP A 31 9.26 -2.24 -9.62
CA TRP A 31 9.48 -3.53 -10.25
C TRP A 31 9.29 -3.48 -11.78
N SER A 32 9.56 -2.31 -12.39
CA SER A 32 9.62 -2.03 -13.83
C SER A 32 8.29 -1.98 -14.58
N ASN A 33 7.17 -2.25 -13.93
CA ASN A 33 5.86 -2.13 -14.58
C ASN A 33 5.45 -0.65 -14.68
N LEU A 34 4.97 -0.22 -15.84
CA LEU A 34 4.16 1.00 -15.97
C LEU A 34 2.70 0.61 -15.82
N ASN A 35 1.93 1.38 -15.05
CA ASN A 35 0.48 1.18 -14.91
C ASN A 35 -0.35 2.07 -15.86
N GLY A 36 0.33 2.92 -16.63
CA GLY A 36 -0.27 3.79 -17.61
C GLY A 36 0.46 5.12 -17.70
N ILE A 37 -0.13 6.06 -18.43
CA ILE A 37 0.35 7.45 -18.53
C ILE A 37 -0.81 8.38 -18.19
N ARG A 38 -0.56 9.38 -17.34
CA ARG A 38 -1.60 10.35 -16.97
C ARG A 38 -1.76 11.42 -18.04
N ILE A 39 -3.01 11.75 -18.37
CA ILE A 39 -3.38 12.89 -19.21
C ILE A 39 -4.34 13.75 -18.40
N GLU A 40 -3.92 14.99 -18.12
CA GLU A 40 -4.66 15.93 -17.27
C GLU A 40 -5.09 15.32 -15.91
N GLY A 41 -4.24 14.44 -15.36
CA GLY A 41 -4.47 13.73 -14.11
C GLY A 41 -5.16 12.37 -14.24
N GLN A 42 -5.93 12.13 -15.29
CA GLN A 42 -6.56 10.83 -15.51
C GLN A 42 -5.56 9.82 -16.05
N LEU A 43 -5.45 8.65 -15.42
CA LEU A 43 -4.60 7.57 -15.89
C LEU A 43 -5.19 6.92 -17.15
N MET A 44 -4.47 7.00 -18.27
CA MET A 44 -4.72 6.14 -19.43
C MET A 44 -4.06 4.80 -19.14
N GLU A 45 -4.85 3.91 -18.54
CA GLU A 45 -4.40 2.63 -18.01
C GLU A 45 -3.94 1.67 -19.12
N PHE A 46 -2.77 1.11 -18.92
CA PHE A 46 -2.20 -0.08 -19.56
C PHE A 46 -1.11 -0.61 -18.62
N GLY A 47 -0.92 -1.92 -18.56
CA GLY A 47 0.18 -2.52 -17.81
C GLY A 47 1.40 -2.71 -18.70
N THR A 48 2.61 -2.54 -18.18
CA THR A 48 3.80 -3.15 -18.80
C THR A 48 4.45 -4.13 -17.83
N SER A 49 5.19 -5.09 -18.37
CA SER A 49 6.04 -5.98 -17.59
C SER A 49 7.19 -6.48 -18.45
N LEU A 50 8.34 -6.72 -17.85
CA LEU A 50 9.41 -7.47 -18.49
C LEU A 50 9.08 -8.95 -18.36
N ALA A 51 9.02 -9.67 -19.47
CA ALA A 51 8.56 -11.06 -19.52
C ALA A 51 9.57 -11.97 -20.22
N VAL A 52 9.75 -13.17 -19.70
CA VAL A 52 10.43 -14.29 -20.38
C VAL A 52 9.42 -15.40 -20.60
N VAL A 53 9.35 -15.91 -21.83
CA VAL A 53 8.33 -16.87 -22.27
C VAL A 53 8.99 -18.19 -22.62
N GLU A 54 8.44 -19.30 -22.11
CA GLU A 54 8.91 -20.65 -22.45
C GLU A 54 8.62 -21.00 -23.92
N PRO A 55 9.38 -21.93 -24.55
CA PRO A 55 9.23 -22.25 -25.97
C PRO A 55 7.81 -22.65 -26.41
N ASP A 56 7.04 -23.27 -25.51
CA ASP A 56 5.67 -23.73 -25.74
C ASP A 56 4.60 -22.65 -25.52
N TRP A 57 4.99 -21.44 -25.08
CA TRP A 57 4.09 -20.35 -24.71
C TRP A 57 3.08 -20.69 -23.60
N LEU A 58 3.27 -21.78 -22.86
CA LEU A 58 2.40 -22.18 -21.77
C LEU A 58 2.74 -21.43 -20.48
N GLN A 59 3.99 -21.02 -20.30
CA GLN A 59 4.45 -20.29 -19.12
C GLN A 59 5.08 -18.95 -19.50
N VAL A 60 4.63 -17.91 -18.81
CA VAL A 60 5.10 -16.53 -18.98
C VAL A 60 5.52 -16.02 -17.61
N PHE A 61 6.82 -15.75 -17.45
CA PHE A 61 7.37 -15.23 -16.21
C PHE A 61 7.56 -13.73 -16.35
N SER A 62 6.72 -12.96 -15.66
CA SER A 62 6.69 -11.49 -15.75
C SER A 62 7.09 -10.80 -14.46
N THR A 63 7.63 -9.58 -14.60
CA THR A 63 7.85 -8.68 -13.47
C THR A 63 6.55 -8.32 -12.77
N GLY A 64 6.64 -8.12 -11.46
CA GLY A 64 5.49 -7.80 -10.63
C GLY A 64 5.88 -7.48 -9.19
N LYS A 65 4.97 -6.85 -8.47
CA LYS A 65 5.14 -6.44 -7.09
C LYS A 65 5.62 -7.59 -6.20
N GLU A 66 6.68 -7.36 -5.44
CA GLU A 66 7.31 -8.33 -4.52
C GLU A 66 7.83 -9.64 -5.19
N ARG A 67 7.72 -9.76 -6.53
CA ARG A 67 8.16 -10.95 -7.27
C ARG A 67 9.64 -10.93 -7.62
N GLN A 68 10.30 -9.78 -7.57
CA GLN A 68 11.72 -9.64 -7.87
C GLN A 68 12.46 -8.92 -6.74
N THR A 69 13.77 -9.14 -6.67
CA THR A 69 14.66 -8.23 -5.96
C THR A 69 14.98 -7.09 -6.90
N THR A 70 14.65 -5.86 -6.51
CA THR A 70 14.77 -4.69 -7.39
C THR A 70 15.49 -3.55 -6.69
N SER A 71 16.08 -2.67 -7.49
CA SER A 71 16.42 -1.31 -7.09
C SER A 71 15.68 -0.33 -7.99
N TYR A 72 15.23 0.78 -7.38
CA TYR A 72 14.50 1.86 -8.04
C TYR A 72 15.18 3.18 -7.72
N ASN A 73 15.35 4.01 -8.75
CA ASN A 73 15.88 5.35 -8.60
C ASN A 73 15.19 6.31 -9.56
N ARG A 74 14.78 7.49 -9.08
CA ARG A 74 14.33 8.61 -9.89
C ARG A 74 15.36 9.73 -9.90
N SER A 75 15.62 10.27 -11.09
CA SER A 75 16.47 11.44 -11.30
C SER A 75 15.78 12.38 -12.29
N GLY A 76 15.13 13.42 -11.78
CA GLY A 76 14.33 14.32 -12.62
C GLY A 76 13.18 13.56 -13.29
N LYS A 77 13.16 13.58 -14.63
CA LYS A 77 12.15 12.92 -15.47
C LYS A 77 12.43 11.44 -15.76
N THR A 78 13.53 10.91 -15.22
CA THR A 78 14.01 9.57 -15.55
C THR A 78 13.91 8.65 -14.35
N GLU A 79 13.31 7.49 -14.55
CA GLU A 79 13.17 6.43 -13.57
C GLU A 79 13.94 5.20 -14.05
N THR A 80 14.82 4.68 -13.20
CA THR A 80 15.64 3.52 -13.51
C THR A 80 15.30 2.39 -12.54
N VAL A 81 14.88 1.26 -13.10
CA VAL A 81 14.68 0.01 -12.38
C VAL A 81 15.73 -0.99 -12.80
N LYS A 82 16.38 -1.62 -11.81
CA LYS A 82 17.25 -2.79 -12.04
C LYS A 82 16.69 -3.97 -11.26
N LEU A 83 16.63 -5.13 -11.90
CA LEU A 83 16.06 -6.33 -11.28
C LEU A 83 16.71 -7.62 -11.76
N GLN A 84 16.47 -8.69 -11.00
CA GLN A 84 16.75 -10.05 -11.43
C GLN A 84 15.44 -10.79 -11.67
N LEU A 85 15.31 -11.37 -12.86
CA LEU A 85 14.18 -12.19 -13.26
C LEU A 85 14.61 -13.65 -13.27
N GLN A 86 13.89 -14.48 -12.54
CA GLN A 86 14.11 -15.92 -12.49
C GLN A 86 12.77 -16.61 -12.22
N PRO A 87 12.59 -17.85 -12.69
CA PRO A 87 11.39 -18.62 -12.39
C PRO A 87 11.18 -18.75 -10.88
N ARG A 88 9.94 -18.52 -10.44
CA ARG A 88 9.51 -18.73 -9.06
C ARG A 88 8.37 -19.73 -9.05
N ARG A 89 8.33 -20.59 -8.03
CA ARG A 89 7.25 -21.55 -7.86
C ARG A 89 5.96 -20.82 -7.50
N GLU A 90 4.98 -20.87 -8.38
CA GLU A 90 3.60 -20.52 -8.05
C GLU A 90 2.84 -21.72 -7.48
N ARG A 91 3.24 -22.96 -7.84
CA ARG A 91 2.71 -24.21 -7.28
C ARG A 91 3.85 -25.13 -6.82
N ARG A 92 3.58 -25.92 -5.77
CA ARG A 92 4.57 -26.76 -5.09
C ARG A 92 5.22 -27.82 -5.99
N ASP A 93 4.47 -28.31 -6.99
CA ASP A 93 4.83 -29.45 -7.83
C ASP A 93 5.26 -29.05 -9.25
N GLN A 94 5.41 -27.75 -9.53
CA GLN A 94 5.80 -27.28 -10.86
C GLN A 94 7.33 -27.35 -11.03
N PRO A 95 7.85 -28.05 -12.05
CA PRO A 95 9.26 -27.94 -12.43
C PRO A 95 9.53 -26.50 -12.86
N LEU A 96 10.61 -25.91 -12.35
CA LEU A 96 11.03 -24.57 -12.72
C LEU A 96 12.13 -24.65 -13.78
N PRO A 97 12.05 -23.82 -14.83
CA PRO A 97 13.21 -23.58 -15.70
C PRO A 97 14.41 -23.09 -14.87
N SER A 98 15.62 -23.34 -15.37
CA SER A 98 16.88 -22.99 -14.71
C SER A 98 17.46 -21.64 -15.15
N TRP A 99 16.74 -20.89 -15.98
CA TRP A 99 17.24 -19.63 -16.51
C TRP A 99 17.20 -18.50 -15.49
N SER A 100 18.07 -17.51 -15.65
CA SER A 100 18.08 -16.29 -14.86
C SER A 100 18.53 -15.11 -15.73
N PHE A 101 17.89 -13.96 -15.56
CA PHE A 101 18.20 -12.72 -16.27
C PHE A 101 18.46 -11.60 -15.29
N SER A 102 19.44 -10.75 -15.59
CA SER A 102 19.40 -9.36 -15.11
C SER A 102 18.65 -8.52 -16.12
N ALA A 103 17.86 -7.57 -15.65
CA ALA A 103 17.19 -6.62 -16.51
C ALA A 103 17.31 -5.20 -15.97
N VAL A 104 17.38 -4.26 -16.89
CA VAL A 104 17.36 -2.82 -16.61
C VAL A 104 16.26 -2.21 -17.46
N GLN A 105 15.41 -1.40 -16.83
CA GLN A 105 14.45 -0.56 -17.53
C GLN A 105 14.68 0.89 -17.12
N VAL A 106 14.80 1.77 -18.11
CA VAL A 106 14.81 3.22 -17.91
C VAL A 106 13.56 3.81 -18.55
N VAL A 107 12.78 4.54 -17.78
CA VAL A 107 11.58 5.25 -18.24
C VAL A 107 11.85 6.74 -18.18
N GLU A 108 11.58 7.44 -19.27
CA GLU A 108 11.75 8.89 -19.37
C GLU A 108 10.40 9.52 -19.74
N ASP A 109 9.91 10.42 -18.87
CA ASP A 109 8.74 11.26 -19.12
C ASP A 109 9.07 12.26 -20.25
N LEU A 110 8.41 12.10 -21.41
CA LEU A 110 8.58 12.99 -22.55
C LEU A 110 7.58 14.16 -22.58
N GLY A 111 6.61 14.20 -21.67
CA GLY A 111 5.47 15.10 -21.72
C GLY A 111 4.38 14.63 -22.69
N ASP A 112 3.26 15.35 -22.73
CA ASP A 112 2.19 15.20 -23.73
C ASP A 112 1.64 13.76 -23.89
N GLY A 113 1.55 13.04 -22.76
CA GLY A 113 1.05 11.66 -22.72
C GLY A 113 2.04 10.62 -23.27
N ALA A 114 3.33 10.95 -23.38
CA ALA A 114 4.35 10.07 -23.93
C ALA A 114 5.48 9.73 -22.94
N ALA A 115 6.03 8.52 -23.07
CA ALA A 115 7.19 8.06 -22.33
C ALA A 115 8.12 7.24 -23.22
N ARG A 116 9.43 7.40 -23.01
CA ARG A 116 10.46 6.55 -23.64
C ARG A 116 10.88 5.45 -22.67
N LEU A 117 10.85 4.20 -23.13
CA LEU A 117 11.24 3.02 -22.37
C LEU A 117 12.48 2.40 -23.01
N ASP A 118 13.57 2.34 -22.27
CA ASP A 118 14.82 1.68 -22.65
C ASP A 118 14.94 0.37 -21.86
N VAL A 119 14.82 -0.76 -22.55
CA VAL A 119 14.72 -2.08 -21.93
C VAL A 119 15.94 -2.91 -22.32
N GLN A 120 16.64 -3.44 -21.32
CA GLN A 120 17.78 -4.32 -21.50
C GLN A 120 17.60 -5.62 -20.73
N PHE A 121 17.91 -6.75 -21.38
CA PHE A 121 18.02 -8.07 -20.80
C PHE A 121 19.45 -8.61 -20.93
N GLU A 122 19.92 -9.25 -19.86
CA GLU A 122 21.20 -9.96 -19.82
C GLU A 122 20.99 -11.37 -19.24
N PRO A 123 20.99 -12.43 -20.07
CA PRO A 123 20.95 -13.80 -19.58
C PRO A 123 22.19 -14.11 -18.74
N LYS A 124 22.00 -14.73 -17.58
CA LYS A 124 23.07 -15.20 -16.70
C LYS A 124 23.39 -16.68 -16.91
N THR A 125 22.51 -17.40 -17.59
CA THR A 125 22.68 -18.79 -17.98
C THR A 125 22.20 -18.97 -19.42
N ASP A 126 22.71 -19.99 -20.10
CA ASP A 126 22.15 -20.42 -21.37
C ASP A 126 20.72 -20.94 -21.15
N ALA A 127 19.80 -20.56 -22.03
CA ALA A 127 18.40 -20.93 -21.90
C ALA A 127 17.73 -21.09 -23.27
N GLU A 128 16.95 -22.16 -23.42
CA GLU A 128 15.99 -22.32 -24.51
C GLU A 128 14.67 -21.67 -24.10
N ILE A 129 14.36 -20.53 -24.71
CA ILE A 129 13.14 -19.74 -24.45
C ILE A 129 12.52 -19.33 -25.78
N ALA A 130 11.23 -18.98 -25.79
CA ALA A 130 10.61 -18.35 -26.96
C ALA A 130 11.15 -16.92 -27.16
N GLY A 131 11.45 -16.23 -26.05
CA GLY A 131 12.10 -14.93 -26.06
C GLY A 131 11.93 -14.17 -24.74
N ALA A 132 12.59 -13.01 -24.67
CA ALA A 132 12.36 -12.00 -23.64
C ALA A 132 11.72 -10.76 -24.28
N PHE A 133 10.68 -10.24 -23.62
CA PHE A 133 9.75 -9.26 -24.18
C PHE A 133 9.52 -8.09 -23.21
N LEU A 134 9.26 -6.91 -23.78
CA LEU A 134 8.39 -5.94 -23.13
C LEU A 134 6.96 -6.37 -23.43
N ARG A 135 6.24 -6.84 -22.41
CA ARG A 135 4.83 -7.20 -22.52
C ARG A 135 3.97 -6.01 -22.10
N VAL A 136 3.03 -5.61 -22.94
CA VAL A 136 2.00 -4.60 -22.64
C VAL A 136 0.67 -5.32 -22.45
N GLU A 137 0.04 -5.09 -21.30
CA GLU A 137 -1.28 -5.59 -20.93
C GLU A 137 -2.31 -4.48 -21.10
N LEU A 138 -3.37 -4.76 -21.84
CA LEU A 138 -4.40 -3.80 -22.22
C LEU A 138 -5.73 -4.24 -21.62
N PRO A 139 -6.29 -3.48 -20.66
CA PRO A 139 -7.53 -3.86 -20.01
C PRO A 139 -8.66 -4.03 -21.02
N ALA A 140 -9.36 -5.16 -20.94
CA ALA A 140 -10.45 -5.51 -21.85
C ALA A 140 -11.56 -4.44 -21.86
N SER A 141 -11.81 -3.81 -20.71
CA SER A 141 -12.79 -2.73 -20.53
C SER A 141 -12.56 -1.52 -21.43
N PHE A 142 -11.31 -1.27 -21.86
CA PHE A 142 -10.95 -0.14 -22.71
C PHE A 142 -10.67 -0.53 -24.16
N TYR A 143 -10.08 -1.71 -24.39
CA TYR A 143 -9.51 -2.08 -25.69
C TYR A 143 -10.23 -3.24 -26.41
N SER A 144 -11.07 -4.02 -25.71
CA SER A 144 -11.79 -5.14 -26.33
C SER A 144 -12.78 -4.64 -27.41
N GLY A 145 -12.77 -5.31 -28.57
CA GLY A 145 -13.53 -4.89 -29.75
C GLY A 145 -12.90 -3.74 -30.54
N GLY A 146 -11.69 -3.32 -30.17
CA GLY A 146 -10.90 -2.33 -30.88
C GLY A 146 -10.18 -2.88 -32.12
N ARG A 147 -9.12 -2.18 -32.53
CA ARG A 147 -8.24 -2.60 -33.63
C ARG A 147 -6.77 -2.31 -33.32
N ALA A 148 -5.87 -3.07 -33.92
CA ALA A 148 -4.43 -2.84 -33.92
C ALA A 148 -3.94 -2.59 -35.35
N GLN A 149 -3.23 -1.48 -35.55
CA GLN A 149 -2.58 -1.11 -36.81
C GLN A 149 -1.07 -1.27 -36.66
N LEU A 150 -0.44 -2.01 -37.56
CA LEU A 150 1.01 -2.21 -37.59
C LEU A 150 1.64 -1.19 -38.53
N VAL A 151 2.63 -0.44 -38.02
CA VAL A 151 3.36 0.56 -38.80
C VAL A 151 4.50 -0.12 -39.55
N ASP A 152 4.55 0.05 -40.87
CA ASP A 152 5.55 -0.56 -41.76
C ASP A 152 5.69 -2.08 -41.57
N ALA A 153 4.56 -2.79 -41.51
CA ALA A 153 4.52 -4.24 -41.35
C ALA A 153 5.24 -4.96 -42.51
N VAL A 154 6.08 -5.94 -42.17
CA VAL A 154 6.76 -6.79 -43.15
C VAL A 154 5.76 -7.80 -43.74
N ALA A 155 5.65 -7.82 -45.07
CA ALA A 155 4.77 -8.76 -45.78
C ALA A 155 5.13 -10.22 -45.44
N PRO A 156 4.14 -11.14 -45.31
CA PRO A 156 2.73 -11.00 -45.70
C PRO A 156 1.80 -10.52 -44.57
N ALA A 157 2.32 -9.92 -43.48
CA ALA A 157 1.47 -9.49 -42.37
C ALA A 157 0.46 -8.41 -42.79
N PRO A 158 -0.79 -8.46 -42.28
CA PRO A 158 -1.76 -7.39 -42.51
C PRO A 158 -1.32 -6.09 -41.82
N SER A 159 -1.66 -4.95 -42.41
CA SER A 159 -1.40 -3.64 -41.79
C SER A 159 -2.37 -3.32 -40.64
N GLU A 160 -3.50 -4.02 -40.54
CA GLU A 160 -4.51 -3.85 -39.48
C GLU A 160 -5.16 -5.19 -39.13
N VAL A 161 -5.45 -5.39 -37.84
CA VAL A 161 -6.23 -6.52 -37.33
C VAL A 161 -7.31 -6.08 -36.34
N SER A 162 -8.42 -6.82 -36.32
CA SER A 162 -9.48 -6.66 -35.34
C SER A 162 -9.08 -7.24 -33.98
N LEU A 163 -9.45 -6.55 -32.90
CA LEU A 163 -9.30 -7.00 -31.51
C LEU A 163 -10.66 -7.38 -30.90
N ALA A 164 -11.63 -7.74 -31.75
CA ALA A 164 -12.85 -8.40 -31.31
C ALA A 164 -12.50 -9.72 -30.61
N ALA A 165 -13.18 -10.02 -29.50
CA ALA A 165 -12.91 -11.21 -28.72
C ALA A 165 -13.01 -12.47 -29.61
N GLY A 166 -11.90 -13.20 -29.74
CA GLY A 166 -11.89 -14.53 -30.37
C GLY A 166 -12.73 -15.55 -29.59
N VAL A 167 -12.86 -16.77 -30.12
CA VAL A 167 -13.70 -17.84 -29.52
C VAL A 167 -12.90 -18.87 -28.74
N GLU A 168 -11.58 -18.93 -28.93
CA GLU A 168 -10.72 -19.92 -28.30
C GLU A 168 -10.33 -19.50 -26.89
N GLU A 169 -9.80 -20.46 -26.10
CA GLU A 169 -9.20 -20.15 -24.79
C GLU A 169 -7.92 -19.31 -24.91
N VAL A 170 -7.23 -19.42 -26.05
CA VAL A 170 -6.02 -18.66 -26.40
C VAL A 170 -6.18 -18.17 -27.83
N ASN A 171 -6.21 -16.85 -28.03
CA ASN A 171 -6.36 -16.27 -29.36
C ASN A 171 -5.11 -15.44 -29.70
N GLU A 172 -4.42 -15.77 -30.81
CA GLU A 172 -3.37 -14.93 -31.40
C GLU A 172 -3.96 -14.15 -32.56
N TYR A 173 -4.04 -12.83 -32.42
CA TYR A 173 -4.65 -11.92 -33.39
C TYR A 173 -3.66 -11.54 -34.50
N VAL A 174 -2.39 -11.34 -34.14
CA VAL A 174 -1.32 -11.07 -35.10
C VAL A 174 0.04 -11.44 -34.53
N ARG A 175 0.92 -11.91 -35.41
CA ARG A 175 2.36 -12.07 -35.20
C ARG A 175 3.09 -11.54 -36.44
N ALA A 176 3.84 -10.46 -36.29
CA ALA A 176 4.45 -9.78 -37.42
C ALA A 176 5.68 -8.96 -36.99
N VAL A 177 6.57 -8.66 -37.93
CA VAL A 177 7.63 -7.67 -37.74
C VAL A 177 7.14 -6.32 -38.24
N ALA A 178 7.27 -5.27 -37.43
CA ALA A 178 6.81 -3.92 -37.73
C ALA A 178 7.73 -2.87 -37.10
N SER A 179 7.60 -1.60 -37.49
CA SER A 179 8.30 -0.45 -36.89
C SER A 179 7.51 0.21 -35.74
N GLY A 180 6.24 -0.16 -35.57
CA GLY A 180 5.38 0.32 -34.50
C GLY A 180 4.01 -0.33 -34.50
N ILE A 181 3.21 -0.03 -33.49
CA ILE A 181 1.81 -0.47 -33.37
C ILE A 181 0.94 0.65 -32.80
N LEU A 182 -0.21 0.91 -33.43
CA LEU A 182 -1.26 1.80 -32.94
C LEU A 182 -2.48 0.97 -32.56
N ILE A 183 -2.89 1.07 -31.31
CA ILE A 183 -4.00 0.30 -30.74
C ILE A 183 -5.12 1.27 -30.42
N THR A 184 -6.28 1.08 -31.05
CA THR A 184 -7.45 1.94 -30.86
C THR A 184 -8.53 1.15 -30.12
N GLY A 185 -8.82 1.58 -28.89
CA GLY A 185 -9.95 1.10 -28.10
C GLY A 185 -11.18 1.99 -28.26
N ARG A 186 -12.16 1.88 -27.35
CA ARG A 186 -13.42 2.64 -27.43
C ARG A 186 -13.26 4.14 -27.20
N ARG A 187 -12.44 4.51 -26.22
CA ARG A 187 -12.24 5.89 -25.75
C ARG A 187 -10.77 6.25 -25.54
N ARG A 188 -9.86 5.37 -25.93
CA ARG A 188 -8.42 5.47 -25.67
C ARG A 188 -7.64 4.91 -26.84
N GLN A 189 -6.43 5.43 -27.05
CA GLN A 189 -5.47 4.91 -28.00
C GLN A 189 -4.10 4.76 -27.33
N LEU A 190 -3.37 3.76 -27.76
CA LEU A 190 -1.98 3.52 -27.39
C LEU A 190 -1.15 3.38 -28.65
N GLU A 191 -0.22 4.30 -28.86
CA GLU A 191 0.76 4.25 -29.93
C GLU A 191 2.11 3.82 -29.35
N ILE A 192 2.77 2.86 -29.98
CA ILE A 192 4.10 2.40 -29.60
C ILE A 192 4.99 2.39 -30.83
N SER A 193 6.04 3.21 -30.84
CA SER A 193 7.08 3.19 -31.88
C SER A 193 8.34 2.51 -31.37
N PHE A 194 9.07 1.89 -32.29
CA PHE A 194 10.25 1.08 -31.99
C PHE A 194 11.49 1.73 -32.61
N ASP A 195 12.64 1.61 -31.94
CA ASP A 195 13.93 2.09 -32.49
C ASP A 195 14.42 1.31 -33.71
N SER A 196 13.87 0.12 -33.91
CA SER A 196 14.23 -0.85 -34.95
C SER A 196 13.05 -1.80 -35.19
N PRO A 197 12.94 -2.39 -36.39
CA PRO A 197 11.92 -3.40 -36.66
C PRO A 197 11.86 -4.47 -35.56
N THR A 198 10.67 -4.72 -35.04
CA THR A 198 10.43 -5.57 -33.85
C THR A 198 9.32 -6.56 -34.15
N GLU A 199 9.50 -7.82 -33.73
CA GLU A 199 8.40 -8.77 -33.73
C GLU A 199 7.37 -8.37 -32.66
N VAL A 200 6.12 -8.24 -33.11
CA VAL A 200 4.95 -7.89 -32.32
C VAL A 200 4.00 -9.08 -32.34
N ILE A 201 3.55 -9.50 -31.15
CA ILE A 201 2.55 -10.57 -31.01
C ILE A 201 1.41 -10.02 -30.18
N VAL A 202 0.20 -9.99 -30.73
CA VAL A 202 -1.01 -9.59 -30.02
C VAL A 202 -1.87 -10.81 -29.77
N ARG A 203 -2.16 -11.10 -28.50
CA ARG A 203 -2.95 -12.26 -28.09
C ARG A 203 -3.73 -12.02 -26.82
N ASP A 204 -4.70 -12.88 -26.52
CA ASP A 204 -5.27 -13.02 -25.17
C ASP A 204 -5.06 -14.45 -24.65
N ASP A 205 -5.17 -14.62 -23.33
CA ASP A 205 -5.13 -15.93 -22.67
C ASP A 205 -6.21 -15.99 -21.58
N ARG A 206 -7.28 -16.70 -21.89
CA ARG A 206 -8.50 -16.72 -21.10
C ARG A 206 -8.55 -17.86 -20.10
N ARG A 207 -7.54 -18.72 -20.07
CA ARG A 207 -7.46 -19.89 -19.17
C ARG A 207 -7.46 -19.50 -17.69
N GLN A 208 -7.06 -18.26 -17.39
CA GLN A 208 -7.07 -17.71 -16.02
C GLN A 208 -8.28 -16.79 -15.75
N GLY A 209 -9.27 -16.75 -16.64
CA GLY A 209 -10.44 -15.88 -16.51
C GLY A 209 -10.16 -14.39 -16.74
N SER A 210 -8.95 -14.04 -17.20
CA SER A 210 -8.66 -12.69 -17.71
C SER A 210 -9.04 -12.60 -19.19
N TYR A 211 -9.53 -11.44 -19.59
CA TYR A 211 -9.89 -11.13 -20.99
C TYR A 211 -9.03 -10.00 -21.55
N ASP A 212 -8.00 -9.60 -20.81
CA ASP A 212 -7.09 -8.53 -21.21
C ASP A 212 -6.25 -8.98 -22.41
N LEU A 213 -5.94 -8.01 -23.27
CA LEU A 213 -5.08 -8.25 -24.43
C LEU A 213 -3.62 -8.08 -24.01
N HIS A 214 -2.75 -8.93 -24.53
CA HIS A 214 -1.30 -8.88 -24.32
C HIS A 214 -0.60 -8.61 -25.65
N VAL A 215 0.22 -7.55 -25.67
CA VAL A 215 1.10 -7.20 -26.77
C VAL A 215 2.53 -7.53 -26.33
N TYR A 216 3.15 -8.50 -26.97
CA TYR A 216 4.55 -8.86 -26.72
C TYR A 216 5.43 -8.19 -27.76
N LEU A 217 6.39 -7.40 -27.28
CA LEU A 217 7.38 -6.70 -28.10
C LEU A 217 8.75 -7.34 -27.86
N THR A 218 9.29 -8.05 -28.85
CA THR A 218 10.50 -8.87 -28.69
C THR A 218 11.74 -8.01 -28.46
N VAL A 219 12.44 -8.24 -27.34
CA VAL A 219 13.75 -7.61 -27.03
C VAL A 219 14.89 -8.58 -27.32
N LEU A 220 14.76 -9.83 -26.85
CA LEU A 220 15.67 -10.93 -27.14
C LEU A 220 14.88 -12.09 -27.76
N PRO A 221 15.08 -12.43 -29.05
CA PRO A 221 14.39 -13.55 -29.67
C PRO A 221 15.04 -14.89 -29.32
N GLY A 222 14.22 -15.91 -29.05
CA GLY A 222 14.66 -17.31 -28.98
C GLY A 222 15.75 -17.60 -27.94
N ARG A 223 16.65 -18.53 -28.28
CA ARG A 223 17.74 -19.02 -27.42
C ARG A 223 18.58 -17.88 -26.85
N ALA A 224 18.74 -17.89 -25.53
CA ALA A 224 19.55 -16.94 -24.79
C ALA A 224 20.92 -17.56 -24.46
N SER A 225 22.01 -16.81 -24.69
CA SER A 225 23.36 -17.20 -24.28
C SER A 225 23.83 -16.43 -23.05
N ALA A 226 24.48 -17.11 -22.13
CA ALA A 226 25.05 -16.50 -20.93
C ALA A 226 26.02 -15.36 -21.30
N GLY A 227 25.83 -14.19 -20.68
CA GLY A 227 26.66 -13.01 -20.94
C GLY A 227 26.28 -12.22 -22.19
N GLN A 228 25.30 -12.67 -22.99
CA GLN A 228 24.70 -11.84 -24.03
C GLN A 228 24.01 -10.62 -23.40
N SER A 229 23.87 -9.55 -24.18
CA SER A 229 23.01 -8.43 -23.84
C SER A 229 22.11 -8.12 -25.04
N ALA A 230 20.84 -7.89 -24.77
CA ALA A 230 19.87 -7.42 -25.75
C ALA A 230 19.17 -6.18 -25.20
N ARG A 231 19.07 -5.15 -26.04
CA ARG A 231 18.49 -3.85 -25.69
C ARG A 231 17.57 -3.37 -26.80
N LYS A 232 16.43 -2.82 -26.42
CA LYS A 232 15.52 -2.10 -27.32
C LYS A 232 14.94 -0.87 -26.66
N VAL A 233 14.68 0.15 -27.46
CA VAL A 233 14.01 1.38 -27.05
C VAL A 233 12.62 1.46 -27.69
N PHE A 234 11.63 1.74 -26.86
CA PHE A 234 10.24 1.94 -27.23
C PHE A 234 9.81 3.37 -26.86
N THR A 235 8.99 4.01 -27.68
CA THR A 235 8.28 5.23 -27.28
C THR A 235 6.79 4.91 -27.23
N ILE A 236 6.19 5.06 -26.05
CA ILE A 236 4.77 4.83 -25.83
C ILE A 236 4.08 6.18 -25.71
N LYS A 237 2.98 6.37 -26.44
CA LYS A 237 2.11 7.53 -26.35
C LYS A 237 0.67 7.08 -26.08
N ALA A 238 0.12 7.54 -24.98
CA ALA A 238 -1.28 7.32 -24.63
C ALA A 238 -2.12 8.54 -25.00
N SER A 239 -3.36 8.31 -25.43
CA SER A 239 -4.37 9.34 -25.61
C SER A 239 -5.76 8.80 -25.31
N GLY A 240 -6.73 9.69 -25.05
CA GLY A 240 -8.10 9.27 -24.80
C GLY A 240 -8.97 10.37 -24.20
N GLU A 241 -10.25 10.05 -24.01
CA GLU A 241 -11.20 10.93 -23.36
C GLU A 241 -10.88 11.09 -21.86
N VAL A 242 -10.77 12.34 -21.41
CA VAL A 242 -10.62 12.71 -20.00
C VAL A 242 -11.99 13.03 -19.42
N ASP A 243 -12.37 12.32 -18.38
CA ASP A 243 -13.61 12.54 -17.65
C ASP A 243 -13.48 13.76 -16.74
N LYS A 244 -14.24 14.81 -17.06
CA LYS A 244 -14.37 16.06 -16.28
C LYS A 244 -15.81 16.30 -15.84
N ALA A 245 -16.68 15.29 -15.96
CA ALA A 245 -18.07 15.43 -15.59
C ALA A 245 -18.17 15.81 -14.10
N PRO A 246 -19.09 16.73 -13.71
CA PRO A 246 -19.36 17.01 -12.32
C PRO A 246 -19.81 15.75 -11.57
N VAL A 247 -19.46 15.67 -10.29
CA VAL A 247 -19.79 14.51 -9.44
C VAL A 247 -20.65 14.91 -8.25
N GLU A 248 -21.51 13.99 -7.83
CA GLU A 248 -22.38 14.14 -6.67
C GLU A 248 -21.91 13.24 -5.52
N LEU A 249 -21.80 13.85 -4.35
CA LEU A 249 -21.53 13.19 -3.08
C LEU A 249 -22.77 13.35 -2.20
N ALA A 250 -23.31 12.26 -1.67
CA ALA A 250 -24.50 12.30 -0.82
C ALA A 250 -24.20 11.73 0.56
N LEU A 251 -24.12 12.61 1.56
CA LEU A 251 -23.89 12.26 2.96
C LEU A 251 -25.20 11.82 3.62
N ASN A 252 -25.17 10.71 4.35
CA ASN A 252 -26.26 10.34 5.27
C ASN A 252 -25.79 10.47 6.72
N ALA A 253 -26.00 11.66 7.30
CA ALA A 253 -25.68 11.93 8.70
C ALA A 253 -26.65 11.28 9.70
N ALA A 254 -27.79 10.74 9.25
CA ALA A 254 -28.83 10.18 10.12
C ALA A 254 -28.58 8.71 10.51
N SER A 255 -27.57 8.06 9.94
CA SER A 255 -27.29 6.63 10.17
C SER A 255 -25.80 6.39 10.48
N PRO A 256 -25.31 6.86 11.65
CA PRO A 256 -23.92 6.67 12.02
C PRO A 256 -23.56 5.19 12.19
N GLY A 257 -22.38 4.85 11.71
CA GLY A 257 -21.73 3.53 11.83
C GLY A 257 -20.85 3.43 13.07
N GLN A 258 -19.72 2.70 12.94
CA GLN A 258 -18.79 2.53 14.05
C GLN A 258 -18.10 3.84 14.44
N ARG A 259 -17.56 3.88 15.66
CA ARG A 259 -16.71 4.98 16.12
C ARG A 259 -15.32 4.89 15.48
N PHE A 260 -14.81 6.02 15.02
CA PHE A 260 -13.42 6.19 14.59
C PHE A 260 -12.67 7.05 15.62
N ASP A 261 -11.64 6.49 16.25
CA ASP A 261 -10.83 7.26 17.21
C ASP A 261 -9.84 8.19 16.47
N GLY A 262 -9.35 7.76 15.31
CA GLY A 262 -8.36 8.46 14.50
C GLY A 262 -7.31 7.50 13.97
N MET A 263 -6.27 8.05 13.34
CA MET A 263 -5.12 7.26 12.89
C MET A 263 -4.30 6.76 14.08
N GLY A 264 -3.61 5.64 13.90
CA GLY A 264 -2.62 5.11 14.83
C GLY A 264 -1.26 4.90 14.14
N GLY A 265 -0.30 4.39 14.89
CA GLY A 265 1.05 4.15 14.36
C GLY A 265 1.73 2.93 14.95
N ASN A 266 2.55 2.27 14.14
CA ASN A 266 3.52 1.28 14.57
C ASN A 266 4.85 1.96 14.95
N PHE A 267 5.39 1.58 16.11
CA PHE A 267 6.63 2.11 16.70
C PHE A 267 7.62 0.98 16.96
N ARG A 268 7.92 0.18 15.93
CA ARG A 268 8.94 -0.88 16.01
C ARG A 268 10.32 -0.26 15.87
N LEU A 269 11.15 -0.39 16.91
CA LEU A 269 12.48 0.21 16.95
C LEU A 269 13.48 -0.68 16.18
N GLN A 270 14.01 -0.15 15.08
CA GLN A 270 14.89 -0.88 14.16
C GLN A 270 16.22 -0.16 13.94
N ASN A 271 16.25 1.15 14.14
CA ASN A 271 17.39 2.00 13.89
C ASN A 271 17.55 3.01 15.02
N ALA A 272 18.35 2.65 16.02
CA ALA A 272 18.59 3.49 17.21
C ALA A 272 19.12 4.90 16.87
N LYS A 273 19.76 5.09 15.71
CA LYS A 273 20.27 6.40 15.29
C LYS A 273 19.20 7.28 14.67
N LEU A 274 18.32 6.72 13.82
CA LEU A 274 17.39 7.51 13.00
C LEU A 274 15.96 7.51 13.53
N ASP A 275 15.55 6.48 14.27
CA ASP A 275 14.18 6.37 14.78
C ASP A 275 13.79 7.55 15.70
N PRO A 276 14.62 8.04 16.64
CA PRO A 276 14.20 9.09 17.57
C PRO A 276 13.67 10.35 16.88
N GLN A 277 14.41 10.90 15.91
CA GLN A 277 13.99 12.13 15.20
C GLN A 277 12.71 11.92 14.36
N VAL A 278 12.53 10.73 13.77
CA VAL A 278 11.35 10.41 12.95
C VAL A 278 10.13 10.24 13.85
N ILE A 279 10.28 9.52 14.96
CA ILE A 279 9.23 9.34 15.97
C ILE A 279 8.81 10.69 16.55
N ASP A 280 9.76 11.53 16.93
CA ASP A 280 9.50 12.86 17.50
C ASP A 280 8.74 13.75 16.51
N TYR A 281 9.19 13.79 15.25
CA TYR A 281 8.50 14.57 14.22
C TYR A 281 7.05 14.10 14.03
N ASN A 282 6.83 12.79 13.92
CA ASN A 282 5.49 12.24 13.73
C ASN A 282 4.57 12.54 14.92
N LEU A 283 5.02 12.28 16.16
CA LEU A 283 4.23 12.52 17.37
C LEU A 283 3.91 13.99 17.60
N ASN A 284 4.81 14.91 17.19
CA ASN A 284 4.60 16.35 17.34
C ASN A 284 3.65 16.94 16.27
N ASN A 285 3.46 16.25 15.13
CA ASN A 285 2.77 16.84 13.99
C ASN A 285 1.52 16.08 13.52
N VAL A 286 1.29 14.86 14.01
CA VAL A 286 0.15 14.03 13.63
C VAL A 286 -0.57 13.55 14.87
N ARG A 287 -1.89 13.75 14.92
CA ARG A 287 -2.74 13.26 16.01
C ARG A 287 -2.89 11.74 15.90
N MET A 288 -2.19 11.01 16.75
CA MET A 288 -2.32 9.56 16.87
C MET A 288 -3.26 9.19 18.02
N SER A 289 -4.08 8.17 17.80
CA SER A 289 -5.10 7.71 18.74
C SER A 289 -4.83 6.30 19.28
N TRP A 290 -3.96 5.54 18.60
CA TRP A 290 -3.58 4.18 18.93
C TRP A 290 -2.11 3.96 18.62
N ALA A 291 -1.45 3.10 19.40
CA ALA A 291 -0.06 2.76 19.14
C ALA A 291 0.18 1.25 19.24
N ARG A 292 1.08 0.74 18.39
CA ARG A 292 1.57 -0.64 18.43
C ARG A 292 3.08 -0.65 18.58
N VAL A 293 3.58 -1.40 19.55
CA VAL A 293 5.01 -1.56 19.84
C VAL A 293 5.41 -3.02 19.70
N GLU A 294 6.69 -3.26 19.35
CA GLU A 294 7.26 -4.59 19.37
C GLU A 294 7.48 -5.06 20.82
N MET A 295 7.16 -6.33 21.08
CA MET A 295 7.76 -7.13 22.13
C MET A 295 8.98 -7.85 21.54
N PRO A 296 10.21 -7.47 21.91
CA PRO A 296 11.42 -8.18 21.44
C PRO A 296 11.56 -9.53 22.15
N TRP A 297 10.63 -10.47 21.91
CA TRP A 297 10.44 -11.68 22.71
C TRP A 297 11.69 -12.57 22.75
N GLN A 298 12.36 -12.76 21.61
CA GLN A 298 13.65 -13.46 21.53
C GLN A 298 14.74 -12.87 22.45
N LEU A 299 14.67 -11.58 22.78
CA LEU A 299 15.62 -10.89 23.66
C LEU A 299 15.13 -10.78 25.11
N TRP A 300 13.81 -10.86 25.32
CA TRP A 300 13.20 -10.92 26.65
C TRP A 300 13.50 -12.24 27.35
N HIS A 301 13.33 -13.36 26.63
CA HIS A 301 13.53 -14.69 27.20
C HIS A 301 14.40 -15.55 26.25
N PRO A 302 15.69 -15.19 26.05
CA PRO A 302 16.57 -15.87 25.10
C PRO A 302 16.99 -17.27 25.53
N ASN A 303 17.07 -17.54 26.85
CA ASN A 303 17.50 -18.81 27.43
C ASN A 303 16.34 -19.43 28.21
N GLU A 304 15.93 -20.63 27.83
CA GLU A 304 14.79 -21.37 28.40
C GLU A 304 14.90 -21.58 29.92
N GLU A 305 16.12 -21.73 30.43
CA GLU A 305 16.38 -22.07 31.84
C GLU A 305 16.36 -20.86 32.79
N VAL A 306 16.12 -19.66 32.28
CA VAL A 306 16.17 -18.41 33.05
C VAL A 306 14.78 -17.80 33.12
N ASP A 307 14.28 -17.57 34.34
CA ASP A 307 13.07 -16.76 34.53
C ASP A 307 13.37 -15.29 34.09
N PRO A 308 12.78 -14.83 32.97
CA PRO A 308 13.06 -13.51 32.44
C PRO A 308 12.46 -12.39 33.32
N LEU A 309 11.37 -12.68 34.06
CA LEU A 309 10.72 -11.71 34.93
C LEU A 309 11.57 -11.44 36.16
N GLU A 310 12.10 -12.49 36.80
CA GLU A 310 13.00 -12.34 37.95
C GLU A 310 14.32 -11.68 37.53
N ALA A 311 14.88 -12.03 36.36
CA ALA A 311 16.04 -11.34 35.82
C ALA A 311 15.78 -9.84 35.59
N ALA A 312 14.63 -9.49 34.99
CA ALA A 312 14.25 -8.09 34.76
C ALA A 312 14.04 -7.31 36.06
N ARG A 313 13.41 -7.91 37.08
CA ARG A 313 13.25 -7.33 38.43
C ARG A 313 14.59 -7.11 39.13
N ALA A 314 15.57 -7.99 38.89
CA ALA A 314 16.95 -7.81 39.33
C ALA A 314 17.75 -6.78 38.51
N GLY A 315 17.11 -6.05 37.59
CA GLY A 315 17.73 -5.01 36.76
C GLY A 315 18.49 -5.55 35.54
N LYS A 316 18.37 -6.84 35.22
CA LYS A 316 19.00 -7.45 34.06
C LYS A 316 18.04 -7.46 32.88
N LEU A 317 18.00 -6.34 32.14
CA LEU A 317 17.15 -6.19 30.97
C LEU A 317 17.99 -5.91 29.72
N ASN A 318 17.66 -6.57 28.60
CA ASN A 318 18.29 -6.26 27.33
C ASN A 318 17.96 -4.80 26.91
N PRO A 319 18.93 -4.00 26.42
CA PRO A 319 18.68 -2.62 26.03
C PRO A 319 17.52 -2.45 25.03
N ARG A 320 17.38 -3.34 24.04
CA ARG A 320 16.26 -3.24 23.09
C ARG A 320 14.90 -3.52 23.74
N VAL A 321 14.86 -4.39 24.75
CA VAL A 321 13.63 -4.64 25.52
C VAL A 321 13.29 -3.42 26.36
N HIS A 322 14.28 -2.84 27.04
CA HIS A 322 14.13 -1.58 27.76
C HIS A 322 13.56 -0.48 26.86
N ASP A 323 14.16 -0.26 25.68
CA ASP A 323 13.76 0.81 24.77
C ASP A 323 12.34 0.62 24.23
N ALA A 324 11.94 -0.62 23.94
CA ALA A 324 10.56 -0.94 23.55
C ALA A 324 9.54 -0.64 24.67
N MET A 325 9.88 -0.99 25.93
CA MET A 325 9.03 -0.69 27.09
C MET A 325 8.96 0.82 27.38
N GLU A 326 10.06 1.55 27.22
CA GLU A 326 10.10 3.01 27.31
C GLU A 326 9.26 3.68 26.22
N MET A 327 9.30 3.16 24.99
CA MET A 327 8.45 3.62 23.92
C MET A 327 6.97 3.41 24.27
N ALA A 328 6.61 2.23 24.78
CA ALA A 328 5.25 1.94 25.26
C ALA A 328 4.81 2.91 26.37
N ARG A 329 5.71 3.22 27.32
CA ARG A 329 5.47 4.19 28.40
C ARG A 329 5.22 5.59 27.87
N ARG A 330 6.06 6.03 26.93
CA ARG A 330 5.93 7.34 26.29
C ARG A 330 4.57 7.46 25.59
N LEU A 331 4.16 6.45 24.83
CA LEU A 331 2.88 6.45 24.10
C LEU A 331 1.67 6.43 25.04
N THR A 332 1.74 5.66 26.12
CA THR A 332 0.70 5.62 27.15
C THR A 332 0.55 6.98 27.85
N ARG A 333 1.67 7.67 28.14
CA ARG A 333 1.65 9.04 28.70
C ARG A 333 1.05 10.08 27.75
N LEU A 334 1.08 9.82 26.45
CA LEU A 334 0.37 10.62 25.44
C LEU A 334 -1.12 10.24 25.33
N GLY A 335 -1.61 9.32 26.16
CA GLY A 335 -3.02 8.93 26.22
C GLY A 335 -3.42 7.86 25.19
N MET A 336 -2.46 7.20 24.54
CA MET A 336 -2.75 6.18 23.53
C MET A 336 -2.89 4.79 24.17
N PRO A 337 -3.94 4.02 23.85
CA PRO A 337 -3.93 2.59 24.09
C PRO A 337 -2.79 1.93 23.32
N VAL A 338 -2.02 1.08 24.01
CA VAL A 338 -0.85 0.40 23.44
C VAL A 338 -1.15 -1.07 23.17
N ILE A 339 -0.92 -1.49 21.93
CA ILE A 339 -0.89 -2.88 21.49
C ILE A 339 0.55 -3.36 21.53
N VAL A 340 0.78 -4.54 22.10
CA VAL A 340 2.10 -5.17 22.17
C VAL A 340 2.12 -6.37 21.23
N SER A 341 3.01 -6.39 20.25
CA SER A 341 3.05 -7.49 19.27
C SER A 341 4.44 -8.12 19.20
N ALA A 342 4.51 -9.45 19.12
CA ALA A 342 5.77 -10.18 19.00
C ALA A 342 6.02 -10.62 17.54
N TRP A 343 7.15 -10.21 16.98
CA TRP A 343 7.59 -10.65 15.64
C TRP A 343 8.50 -11.88 15.70
N PHE A 344 9.44 -11.91 16.65
CA PHE A 344 10.52 -12.90 16.69
C PHE A 344 10.44 -13.74 17.97
N PRO A 345 10.18 -15.05 17.86
CA PRO A 345 10.16 -15.94 19.01
C PRO A 345 11.58 -16.34 19.42
N PRO A 346 11.84 -16.63 20.71
CA PRO A 346 13.07 -17.32 21.10
C PRO A 346 13.08 -18.74 20.51
N ALA A 347 14.27 -19.28 20.22
CA ALA A 347 14.41 -20.55 19.52
C ALA A 347 13.74 -21.74 20.24
N TRP A 348 13.75 -21.74 21.58
CA TRP A 348 13.13 -22.80 22.38
C TRP A 348 11.59 -22.83 22.29
N ALA A 349 10.95 -21.72 21.87
CA ALA A 349 9.50 -21.57 21.88
C ALA A 349 8.81 -22.06 20.59
N VAL A 350 9.57 -22.50 19.58
CA VAL A 350 9.03 -22.92 18.27
C VAL A 350 9.56 -24.29 17.85
N LEU A 351 8.85 -24.95 16.96
CA LEU A 351 9.33 -26.16 16.29
C LEU A 351 10.17 -25.78 15.06
N GLY A 352 11.39 -26.28 14.98
CA GLY A 352 12.32 -25.94 13.90
C GLY A 352 12.93 -24.55 14.09
N ASN A 353 13.44 -23.95 13.00
CA ASN A 353 14.08 -22.63 13.07
C ASN A 353 13.09 -21.52 12.73
N ALA A 354 13.01 -20.49 13.59
CA ALA A 354 12.20 -19.29 13.37
C ALA A 354 12.61 -18.53 12.08
N ALA A 355 13.89 -18.62 11.70
CA ALA A 355 14.43 -18.06 10.47
C ALA A 355 14.17 -18.98 9.26
N GLY A 356 12.90 -19.07 8.86
CA GLY A 356 12.48 -19.57 7.56
C GLY A 356 12.49 -21.08 7.38
N GLY A 357 11.33 -21.64 7.03
CA GLY A 357 11.27 -22.93 6.35
C GLY A 357 12.15 -22.88 5.09
N GLY A 358 12.86 -23.97 4.80
CA GLY A 358 13.55 -24.11 3.52
C GLY A 358 12.59 -23.91 2.34
N PRO A 359 13.08 -23.81 1.09
CA PRO A 359 12.27 -23.51 -0.11
C PRO A 359 11.09 -24.47 -0.40
N ARG A 360 10.85 -25.47 0.45
CA ARG A 360 9.84 -26.53 0.35
C ARG A 360 8.83 -26.58 1.53
N GLY A 361 9.01 -25.77 2.58
CA GLY A 361 8.16 -25.74 3.79
C GLY A 361 7.35 -24.43 3.92
N PRO A 362 6.26 -24.42 4.71
CA PRO A 362 5.53 -23.19 5.02
C PRO A 362 6.46 -22.17 5.70
N ARG A 363 6.22 -20.88 5.46
CA ARG A 363 7.02 -19.80 6.06
C ARG A 363 6.76 -19.75 7.57
N GLY A 364 7.81 -19.42 8.33
CA GLY A 364 7.76 -19.33 9.79
C GLY A 364 7.66 -20.68 10.50
N ALA A 365 7.77 -20.64 11.82
CA ALA A 365 7.78 -21.82 12.68
C ALA A 365 6.52 -21.84 13.57
N PRO A 366 5.83 -22.99 13.71
CA PRO A 366 4.75 -23.10 14.69
C PRO A 366 5.33 -23.04 16.10
N LEU A 367 4.52 -22.53 17.04
CA LEU A 367 4.86 -22.59 18.46
C LEU A 367 5.01 -24.04 18.91
N ASN A 368 5.93 -24.31 19.83
CA ASN A 368 6.12 -25.63 20.39
C ASN A 368 5.00 -25.93 21.40
N PRO A 369 4.08 -26.87 21.13
CA PRO A 369 2.97 -27.17 22.02
C PRO A 369 3.45 -27.75 23.37
N GLU A 370 4.58 -28.48 23.40
CA GLU A 370 5.15 -29.03 24.64
C GLU A 370 5.66 -27.95 25.58
N LYS A 371 5.98 -26.76 25.03
CA LYS A 371 6.48 -25.60 25.78
C LYS A 371 5.41 -24.55 26.04
N MET A 372 4.13 -24.83 25.74
CA MET A 372 3.07 -23.83 25.82
C MET A 372 2.91 -23.19 27.21
N ASN A 373 3.16 -23.96 28.29
CA ASN A 373 3.16 -23.43 29.65
C ASN A 373 4.25 -22.36 29.86
N LEU A 374 5.47 -22.63 29.40
CA LEU A 374 6.58 -21.69 29.51
C LEU A 374 6.42 -20.50 28.54
N ILE A 375 5.84 -20.73 27.36
CA ILE A 375 5.50 -19.67 26.40
C ILE A 375 4.53 -18.67 27.03
N ARG A 376 3.39 -19.13 27.57
CA ARG A 376 2.41 -18.23 28.20
C ARG A 376 3.01 -17.51 29.42
N GLU A 377 3.86 -18.18 30.20
CA GLU A 377 4.61 -17.59 31.33
C GLU A 377 5.53 -16.47 30.86
N SER A 378 6.32 -16.71 29.82
CA SER A 378 7.25 -15.74 29.22
C SER A 378 6.51 -14.49 28.71
N LEU A 379 5.43 -14.68 27.97
CA LEU A 379 4.61 -13.60 27.42
C LEU A 379 3.93 -12.79 28.52
N ALA A 380 3.29 -13.46 29.49
CA ALA A 380 2.66 -12.79 30.62
C ALA A 380 3.69 -12.06 31.50
N GLY A 381 4.88 -12.63 31.69
CA GLY A 381 5.96 -12.00 32.45
C GLY A 381 6.40 -10.68 31.83
N TYR A 382 6.52 -10.59 30.51
CA TYR A 382 6.81 -9.33 29.82
C TYR A 382 5.73 -8.28 30.08
N LEU A 383 4.46 -8.65 29.88
CA LEU A 383 3.31 -7.74 30.06
C LEU A 383 3.14 -7.31 31.51
N LEU A 384 3.37 -8.22 32.46
CA LEU A 384 3.33 -7.92 33.89
C LEU A 384 4.44 -6.96 34.27
N PHE A 385 5.68 -7.19 33.82
CA PHE A 385 6.78 -6.27 34.08
C PHE A 385 6.55 -4.90 33.45
N LEU A 386 6.02 -4.85 32.23
CA LEU A 386 5.63 -3.62 31.55
C LEU A 386 4.59 -2.82 32.39
N LYS A 387 3.57 -3.51 32.92
CA LYS A 387 2.58 -2.91 33.83
C LYS A 387 3.19 -2.42 35.14
N GLU A 388 3.91 -3.28 35.85
CA GLU A 388 4.48 -2.98 37.17
C GLU A 388 5.54 -1.88 37.14
N LYS A 389 6.49 -1.97 36.20
CA LYS A 389 7.67 -1.09 36.17
C LYS A 389 7.46 0.20 35.39
N TYR A 390 6.70 0.13 34.30
CA TYR A 390 6.53 1.25 33.38
C TYR A 390 5.13 1.87 33.46
N GLY A 391 4.20 1.27 34.21
CA GLY A 391 2.83 1.77 34.35
C GLY A 391 2.00 1.59 33.08
N VAL A 392 2.36 0.62 32.23
CA VAL A 392 1.68 0.38 30.96
C VAL A 392 0.96 -0.96 31.00
N GLU A 393 -0.36 -0.92 31.08
CA GLU A 393 -1.19 -2.09 30.85
C GLU A 393 -1.54 -2.16 29.36
N ALA A 394 -0.95 -3.12 28.65
CA ALA A 394 -1.20 -3.30 27.22
C ALA A 394 -2.68 -3.58 26.98
N ALA A 395 -3.29 -2.85 26.04
CA ALA A 395 -4.69 -3.05 25.65
C ALA A 395 -4.87 -4.43 25.02
N MET A 396 -3.97 -4.79 24.10
CA MET A 396 -4.02 -6.05 23.37
C MET A 396 -2.63 -6.62 23.10
N PHE A 397 -2.57 -7.94 22.87
CA PHE A 397 -1.39 -8.67 22.43
C PHE A 397 -1.64 -9.44 21.12
N SER A 398 -0.61 -9.57 20.26
CA SER A 398 -0.64 -10.43 19.08
C SER A 398 0.74 -11.00 18.70
N PHE A 399 0.73 -12.06 17.89
CA PHE A 399 1.87 -12.38 17.04
C PHE A 399 1.65 -11.74 15.67
N ASN A 400 2.73 -11.20 15.10
CA ASN A 400 2.65 -10.51 13.81
C ASN A 400 2.50 -11.49 12.64
N GLU A 401 1.44 -11.34 11.84
CA GLU A 401 1.27 -12.03 10.54
C GLU A 401 1.40 -13.54 10.65
N SER A 402 0.73 -14.12 11.65
CA SER A 402 0.89 -15.54 11.94
C SER A 402 0.18 -16.46 10.95
N ASP A 403 -0.74 -15.93 10.14
CA ASP A 403 -1.38 -16.59 9.00
C ASP A 403 -0.37 -16.94 7.90
N LEU A 404 0.49 -15.98 7.54
CA LEU A 404 1.57 -16.19 6.58
C LEU A 404 2.78 -16.84 7.24
N GLY A 405 2.96 -16.61 8.55
CA GLY A 405 4.09 -17.09 9.32
C GLY A 405 5.36 -16.33 8.97
N ILE A 406 5.43 -15.02 9.22
CA ILE A 406 6.69 -14.28 9.01
C ILE A 406 7.81 -14.89 9.86
N ASN A 407 7.56 -15.14 11.15
CA ASN A 407 8.43 -15.98 11.99
C ASN A 407 7.64 -16.93 12.90
N VAL A 408 6.50 -16.51 13.45
CA VAL A 408 5.57 -17.39 14.17
C VAL A 408 4.43 -17.75 13.23
N ARG A 409 4.24 -19.04 12.95
CA ARG A 409 3.16 -19.53 12.09
C ARG A 409 2.04 -20.14 12.92
N GLN A 410 0.80 -19.86 12.55
CA GLN A 410 -0.38 -20.49 13.11
C GLN A 410 -1.32 -20.93 11.98
N THR A 411 -2.03 -22.02 12.18
CA THR A 411 -3.27 -22.32 11.46
C THR A 411 -4.45 -21.57 12.09
N PRO A 412 -5.60 -21.46 11.40
CA PRO A 412 -6.80 -20.85 11.98
C PRO A 412 -7.23 -21.47 13.33
N ARG A 413 -7.03 -22.79 13.50
CA ARG A 413 -7.32 -23.50 14.76
C ARG A 413 -6.28 -23.22 15.84
N GLU A 414 -4.99 -23.25 15.49
CA GLU A 414 -3.90 -22.92 16.42
C GLU A 414 -4.04 -21.47 16.95
N HIS A 415 -4.55 -20.55 16.13
CA HIS A 415 -4.83 -19.18 16.54
C HIS A 415 -5.98 -19.10 17.57
N ALA A 416 -7.08 -19.82 17.34
CA ALA A 416 -8.19 -19.92 18.30
C ALA A 416 -7.74 -20.55 19.64
N GLU A 417 -6.97 -21.64 19.60
CA GLU A 417 -6.43 -22.29 20.79
C GLU A 417 -5.45 -21.39 21.55
N LEU A 418 -4.63 -20.59 20.85
CA LEU A 418 -3.75 -19.64 21.49
C LEU A 418 -4.55 -18.58 22.27
N ILE A 419 -5.63 -18.05 21.70
CA ILE A 419 -6.49 -17.07 22.38
C ILE A 419 -7.08 -17.66 23.66
N LYS A 420 -7.57 -18.90 23.63
CA LYS A 420 -8.07 -19.63 24.81
C LYS A 420 -7.00 -19.93 25.84
N THR A 421 -5.75 -20.07 25.40
CA THR A 421 -4.62 -20.37 26.29
C THR A 421 -4.10 -19.10 26.98
N LEU A 422 -3.93 -18.01 26.23
CA LEU A 422 -3.34 -16.78 26.74
C LEU A 422 -4.34 -15.92 27.52
N GLY A 423 -5.58 -15.82 27.05
CA GLY A 423 -6.59 -14.93 27.64
C GLY A 423 -6.86 -15.18 29.13
N PRO A 424 -7.29 -16.40 29.53
CA PRO A 424 -7.48 -16.74 30.94
C PRO A 424 -6.19 -16.61 31.75
N TYR A 425 -5.05 -16.93 31.15
CA TYR A 425 -3.76 -16.87 31.83
C TYR A 425 -3.35 -15.41 32.14
N PHE A 426 -3.54 -14.49 31.20
CA PHE A 426 -3.33 -13.07 31.43
C PHE A 426 -4.24 -12.54 32.54
N ALA A 427 -5.54 -12.91 32.53
CA ALA A 427 -6.46 -12.53 33.58
C ALA A 427 -6.06 -13.10 34.96
N GLN A 428 -5.59 -14.35 35.03
CA GLN A 428 -5.06 -14.95 36.26
C GLN A 428 -3.86 -14.19 36.81
N LYS A 429 -3.04 -13.58 35.94
CA LYS A 429 -1.90 -12.72 36.32
C LYS A 429 -2.29 -11.27 36.60
N GLY A 430 -3.59 -10.95 36.62
CA GLY A 430 -4.09 -9.59 36.88
C GLY A 430 -3.89 -8.61 35.72
N LEU A 431 -3.77 -9.13 34.49
CA LEU A 431 -3.70 -8.33 33.27
C LEU A 431 -5.08 -8.25 32.61
N ALA A 432 -5.53 -7.03 32.28
CA ALA A 432 -6.72 -6.78 31.48
C ALA A 432 -6.47 -6.95 29.97
N THR A 433 -5.22 -7.23 29.56
CA THR A 433 -4.80 -7.40 28.17
C THR A 433 -5.64 -8.45 27.45
N LYS A 434 -6.24 -8.05 26.32
CA LYS A 434 -6.96 -8.94 25.41
C LYS A 434 -6.08 -9.37 24.23
N LEU A 435 -6.59 -10.23 23.36
CA LEU A 435 -5.87 -10.70 22.17
C LEU A 435 -6.45 -10.08 20.90
N LEU A 436 -5.60 -9.78 19.91
CA LEU A 436 -6.08 -9.53 18.56
C LEU A 436 -6.48 -10.85 17.90
N LEU A 437 -7.66 -10.89 17.30
CA LEU A 437 -8.07 -11.96 16.40
C LEU A 437 -7.67 -11.59 14.97
N GLY A 438 -6.79 -12.39 14.37
CA GLY A 438 -6.18 -12.11 13.08
C GLY A 438 -4.77 -11.56 13.25
N ASP A 439 -4.60 -10.26 13.00
CA ASP A 439 -3.29 -9.64 12.76
C ASP A 439 -2.62 -10.25 11.52
N THR A 440 -3.44 -10.51 10.51
CA THR A 440 -3.07 -11.23 9.29
C THR A 440 -2.19 -10.40 8.39
N SER A 441 -1.32 -11.07 7.63
CA SER A 441 -0.37 -10.49 6.67
C SER A 441 -1.00 -9.65 5.57
N ASP A 442 -2.24 -9.94 5.22
CA ASP A 442 -3.05 -9.11 4.34
C ASP A 442 -4.49 -9.11 4.83
N ALA A 443 -5.38 -8.41 4.13
CA ALA A 443 -6.81 -8.56 4.29
C ALA A 443 -7.32 -9.97 3.90
N ARG A 444 -6.47 -10.82 3.32
CA ARG A 444 -6.73 -12.25 3.10
C ARG A 444 -5.68 -13.10 3.82
N PRO A 445 -6.03 -14.32 4.27
CA PRO A 445 -7.37 -14.92 4.20
C PRO A 445 -8.26 -14.51 5.40
N VAL A 446 -9.50 -14.08 5.14
CA VAL A 446 -10.50 -13.82 6.20
C VAL A 446 -10.86 -15.11 6.94
N ASP A 447 -10.80 -16.26 6.28
CA ASP A 447 -11.12 -17.55 6.89
C ASP A 447 -10.17 -17.91 8.06
N PHE A 448 -9.04 -17.22 8.20
CA PHE A 448 -8.12 -17.38 9.32
C PHE A 448 -8.76 -17.13 10.68
N ILE A 449 -9.72 -16.21 10.75
CA ILE A 449 -10.34 -15.81 12.02
C ILE A 449 -11.57 -16.65 12.40
N ARG A 450 -12.16 -17.38 11.45
CA ARG A 450 -13.47 -18.04 11.64
C ARG A 450 -13.51 -19.06 12.79
N PRO A 451 -12.49 -19.92 13.01
CA PRO A 451 -12.57 -20.88 14.11
C PRO A 451 -12.68 -20.22 15.48
N ALA A 452 -11.97 -19.10 15.70
CA ALA A 452 -12.05 -18.36 16.95
C ALA A 452 -13.39 -17.62 17.09
N MET A 453 -13.97 -17.12 15.99
CA MET A 453 -15.30 -16.50 16.00
C MET A 453 -16.39 -17.47 16.45
N GLN A 454 -16.25 -18.75 16.08
CA GLN A 454 -17.21 -19.81 16.37
C GLN A 454 -16.99 -20.48 17.74
N ASP A 455 -15.97 -20.06 18.49
CA ASP A 455 -15.61 -20.63 19.79
C ASP A 455 -15.96 -19.64 20.93
N PRO A 456 -17.02 -19.90 21.70
CA PRO A 456 -17.46 -19.02 22.78
C PRO A 456 -16.44 -18.84 23.92
N GLU A 457 -15.48 -19.76 24.08
CA GLU A 457 -14.40 -19.60 25.06
C GLU A 457 -13.34 -18.64 24.54
N ALA A 458 -13.00 -18.72 23.25
CA ALA A 458 -12.04 -17.82 22.61
C ALA A 458 -12.59 -16.38 22.58
N VAL A 459 -13.85 -16.20 22.18
CA VAL A 459 -14.49 -14.88 21.98
C VAL A 459 -14.36 -13.95 23.20
N ARG A 460 -14.41 -14.49 24.42
CA ARG A 460 -14.29 -13.72 25.67
C ARG A 460 -12.96 -12.97 25.82
N TRP A 461 -11.94 -13.42 25.10
CA TRP A 461 -10.57 -12.92 25.20
C TRP A 461 -10.14 -12.06 24.02
N ILE A 462 -11.03 -11.87 23.04
CA ILE A 462 -10.77 -11.05 21.85
C ILE A 462 -11.03 -9.58 22.19
N GLY A 463 -10.05 -8.73 21.90
CA GLY A 463 -10.14 -7.28 22.08
C GLY A 463 -10.52 -6.54 20.80
N ALA A 464 -10.12 -7.07 19.65
CA ALA A 464 -10.41 -6.55 18.33
C ALA A 464 -10.19 -7.65 17.27
N VAL A 465 -10.82 -7.50 16.10
CA VAL A 465 -10.36 -8.17 14.87
C VAL A 465 -9.34 -7.29 14.18
N SER A 466 -8.31 -7.88 13.57
CA SER A 466 -7.19 -7.15 12.95
C SER A 466 -6.74 -7.78 11.63
N PHE A 467 -6.37 -6.95 10.65
CA PHE A 467 -5.69 -7.35 9.42
C PHE A 467 -4.67 -6.28 8.96
N HIS A 468 -3.75 -6.64 8.07
CA HIS A 468 -2.80 -5.72 7.42
C HIS A 468 -3.19 -5.42 5.97
N SER A 469 -2.82 -4.26 5.45
CA SER A 469 -3.32 -3.76 4.14
C SER A 469 -2.35 -3.94 2.97
N TRP A 470 -1.24 -4.66 3.17
CA TRP A 470 -0.07 -4.71 2.28
C TRP A 470 -0.36 -4.97 0.79
N ARG A 471 -1.15 -5.98 0.43
CA ARG A 471 -1.42 -6.31 -0.99
C ARG A 471 -2.74 -5.77 -1.51
N GLY A 472 -3.30 -4.76 -0.82
CA GLY A 472 -4.58 -4.16 -1.15
C GLY A 472 -5.77 -5.00 -0.70
N CYS A 473 -6.97 -4.46 -0.93
CA CYS A 473 -8.22 -5.08 -0.51
C CYS A 473 -9.28 -4.85 -1.60
N THR A 474 -10.09 -5.87 -1.89
CA THR A 474 -11.33 -5.72 -2.64
C THR A 474 -12.44 -5.25 -1.70
N ASP A 475 -13.49 -4.65 -2.25
CA ASP A 475 -14.60 -4.12 -1.45
C ASP A 475 -15.31 -5.25 -0.69
N GLU A 476 -15.42 -6.44 -1.29
CA GLU A 476 -16.04 -7.62 -0.67
C GLU A 476 -15.25 -8.09 0.56
N ILE A 477 -13.91 -8.03 0.50
CA ILE A 477 -13.06 -8.42 1.64
C ILE A 477 -13.22 -7.42 2.78
N LEU A 478 -13.26 -6.12 2.47
CA LEU A 478 -13.46 -5.07 3.47
C LEU A 478 -14.81 -5.21 4.17
N ALA A 479 -15.86 -5.54 3.41
CA ALA A 479 -17.18 -5.83 3.97
C ALA A 479 -17.19 -7.08 4.88
N GLN A 480 -16.39 -8.11 4.57
CA GLN A 480 -16.24 -9.29 5.43
C GLN A 480 -15.58 -8.96 6.76
N TRP A 481 -14.54 -8.12 6.77
CA TRP A 481 -13.92 -7.65 8.02
C TRP A 481 -14.87 -6.80 8.88
N TYR A 482 -15.67 -5.94 8.24
CA TYR A 482 -16.75 -5.23 8.93
C TYR A 482 -17.73 -6.20 9.59
N ALA A 483 -18.23 -7.18 8.82
CA ALA A 483 -19.19 -8.16 9.32
C ALA A 483 -18.62 -8.96 10.51
N ALA A 484 -17.36 -9.38 10.45
CA ALA A 484 -16.71 -10.10 11.54
C ALA A 484 -16.62 -9.27 12.83
N ALA A 485 -16.24 -8.00 12.72
CA ALA A 485 -16.19 -7.09 13.88
C ALA A 485 -17.58 -6.89 14.51
N ARG A 486 -18.61 -6.76 13.66
CA ARG A 486 -20.01 -6.61 14.10
C ARG A 486 -20.56 -7.86 14.76
N GLU A 487 -20.28 -9.04 14.20
CA GLU A 487 -20.70 -10.33 14.75
C GLU A 487 -20.14 -10.55 16.16
N LEU A 488 -18.86 -10.23 16.36
CA LEU A 488 -18.20 -10.35 17.66
C LEU A 488 -18.46 -9.19 18.62
N ASN A 489 -19.04 -8.09 18.13
CA ASN A 489 -19.20 -6.84 18.88
C ASN A 489 -17.87 -6.33 19.49
N VAL A 490 -16.80 -6.39 18.70
CA VAL A 490 -15.47 -5.84 19.03
C VAL A 490 -15.03 -4.87 17.93
N PRO A 491 -14.12 -3.91 18.21
CA PRO A 491 -13.61 -3.04 17.17
C PRO A 491 -12.82 -3.80 16.09
N LEU A 492 -12.80 -3.23 14.89
CA LEU A 492 -11.85 -3.58 13.84
C LEU A 492 -10.65 -2.64 13.90
N LEU A 493 -9.44 -3.19 13.76
CA LEU A 493 -8.20 -2.44 13.59
C LEU A 493 -7.52 -2.85 12.29
N VAL A 494 -6.87 -1.90 11.63
CA VAL A 494 -5.85 -2.25 10.64
C VAL A 494 -4.50 -2.21 11.37
N GLY A 495 -3.97 -3.40 11.71
CA GLY A 495 -2.75 -3.56 12.52
C GLY A 495 -1.49 -2.99 11.86
N GLU A 496 -1.45 -3.06 10.52
CA GLU A 496 -0.46 -2.40 9.67
C GLU A 496 -1.13 -1.81 8.42
N GLY A 497 -1.16 -0.48 8.39
CA GLY A 497 -1.56 0.33 7.26
C GLY A 497 -0.36 0.58 6.33
N SER A 498 -0.44 0.17 5.07
CA SER A 498 0.34 0.66 3.91
C SER A 498 0.03 -0.25 2.70
N THR A 499 0.68 -0.01 1.57
CA THR A 499 0.41 -0.68 0.30
C THR A 499 1.53 -1.56 -0.21
N ASP A 500 2.70 -1.67 0.39
CA ASP A 500 3.77 -2.53 -0.14
C ASP A 500 4.77 -2.89 0.96
N ALA A 501 4.80 -4.16 1.39
CA ALA A 501 5.63 -4.59 2.52
C ALA A 501 7.14 -4.57 2.19
N ALA A 502 7.51 -4.56 0.91
CA ALA A 502 8.88 -4.56 0.44
C ALA A 502 9.41 -3.16 0.10
N ALA A 503 8.57 -2.12 0.12
CA ALA A 503 8.96 -0.79 -0.36
C ALA A 503 10.15 -0.14 0.36
N TYR A 504 10.43 -0.53 1.61
CA TYR A 504 11.64 -0.11 2.32
C TYR A 504 12.95 -0.50 1.61
N ARG A 505 12.92 -1.51 0.72
CA ARG A 505 14.06 -1.96 -0.09
C ARG A 505 14.35 -1.07 -1.29
N TYR A 506 13.37 -0.27 -1.70
CA TYR A 506 13.44 0.67 -2.83
C TYR A 506 12.81 2.02 -2.43
N PRO A 507 13.36 2.68 -1.40
CA PRO A 507 12.67 3.72 -0.63
C PRO A 507 12.36 5.00 -1.42
N GLN A 508 12.99 5.24 -2.56
CA GLN A 508 12.64 6.38 -3.42
C GLN A 508 11.18 6.30 -3.93
N ILE A 509 10.57 5.10 -3.97
CA ILE A 509 9.15 4.97 -4.34
C ILE A 509 8.23 5.74 -3.39
N PHE A 510 8.65 5.97 -2.13
CA PHE A 510 7.86 6.75 -1.17
C PHE A 510 7.71 8.23 -1.53
N LEU A 511 8.55 8.72 -2.46
CA LEU A 511 8.48 10.08 -2.97
C LEU A 511 7.52 10.21 -4.16
N GLU A 512 7.02 9.09 -4.69
CA GLU A 512 6.14 9.10 -5.85
C GLU A 512 4.70 9.46 -5.48
N GLN A 513 4.11 10.39 -6.25
CA GLN A 513 2.70 10.77 -6.11
C GLN A 513 1.78 9.56 -6.29
N SER A 514 2.10 8.66 -7.22
CA SER A 514 1.32 7.44 -7.47
C SER A 514 1.27 6.54 -6.24
N PHE A 515 2.39 6.36 -5.55
CA PHE A 515 2.45 5.58 -4.30
C PHE A 515 1.64 6.26 -3.19
N ALA A 516 1.83 7.58 -3.00
CA ALA A 516 1.11 8.33 -1.99
C ALA A 516 -0.42 8.37 -2.23
N LEU A 517 -0.84 8.48 -3.48
CA LEU A 517 -2.25 8.43 -3.87
C LEU A 517 -2.84 7.03 -3.70
N TYR A 518 -2.12 5.99 -4.10
CA TYR A 518 -2.58 4.61 -3.91
C TYR A 518 -2.79 4.29 -2.42
N GLU A 519 -1.88 4.72 -1.55
CA GLU A 519 -1.98 4.53 -0.09
C GLU A 519 -3.20 5.26 0.51
N ILE A 520 -3.36 6.56 0.24
CA ILE A 520 -4.51 7.30 0.81
C ILE A 520 -5.85 6.83 0.22
N ASN A 521 -5.87 6.43 -1.05
CA ASN A 521 -7.04 5.84 -1.69
C ASN A 521 -7.45 4.53 -1.01
N LEU A 522 -6.48 3.67 -0.66
CA LEU A 522 -6.73 2.46 0.10
C LEU A 522 -7.29 2.77 1.49
N TYR A 523 -6.72 3.74 2.21
CA TYR A 523 -7.21 4.12 3.54
C TYR A 523 -8.64 4.67 3.51
N VAL A 524 -8.96 5.54 2.54
CA VAL A 524 -10.32 6.07 2.40
C VAL A 524 -11.32 4.95 2.08
N ARG A 525 -10.95 3.97 1.24
CA ARG A 525 -11.78 2.78 0.99
C ARG A 525 -11.97 1.91 2.23
N ILE A 526 -10.90 1.65 2.98
CA ILE A 526 -10.95 0.93 4.26
C ILE A 526 -11.92 1.64 5.22
N LEU A 527 -11.80 2.96 5.38
CA LEU A 527 -12.66 3.73 6.26
C LEU A 527 -14.13 3.66 5.85
N ALA A 528 -14.41 3.80 4.55
CA ALA A 528 -15.78 3.77 4.02
C ALA A 528 -16.45 2.39 4.15
N LEU A 529 -15.70 1.31 3.92
CA LEU A 529 -16.26 -0.02 3.73
C LEU A 529 -16.11 -0.93 4.95
N SER A 530 -14.98 -0.86 5.67
CA SER A 530 -14.73 -1.72 6.83
C SER A 530 -14.93 -1.03 8.17
N GLN A 531 -14.99 0.30 8.19
CA GLN A 531 -15.22 1.13 9.37
C GLN A 531 -14.33 0.79 10.57
N PRO A 532 -12.99 0.71 10.42
CA PRO A 532 -12.12 0.40 11.54
C PRO A 532 -12.17 1.52 12.59
N LYS A 533 -11.86 1.15 13.84
CA LYS A 533 -11.66 2.09 14.94
C LYS A 533 -10.39 2.91 14.78
N SER A 534 -9.37 2.32 14.16
CA SER A 534 -8.09 2.96 13.82
C SER A 534 -7.36 2.20 12.71
N ILE A 535 -6.55 2.92 11.94
CA ILE A 535 -5.57 2.37 11.01
C ILE A 535 -4.19 2.68 11.56
N LEU A 536 -3.41 1.66 11.91
CA LEU A 536 -2.08 1.81 12.46
C LEU A 536 -1.06 1.79 11.32
N GLN A 537 -0.63 2.97 10.88
CA GLN A 537 0.33 3.09 9.78
C GLN A 537 1.66 2.39 10.11
N TRP A 538 2.18 1.64 9.14
CA TRP A 538 3.55 1.13 9.11
C TRP A 538 4.44 2.11 8.32
N GLN A 539 5.43 2.77 8.92
CA GLN A 539 5.60 2.93 10.36
C GLN A 539 6.02 4.34 10.74
N MET A 540 5.87 4.67 12.02
CA MET A 540 6.24 5.97 12.58
C MET A 540 7.74 6.08 12.90
N THR A 541 8.55 5.18 12.34
CA THR A 541 10.00 5.06 12.54
C THR A 541 10.72 5.16 11.19
N SER A 542 12.06 5.03 11.17
CA SER A 542 12.86 5.33 9.97
C SER A 542 12.84 4.27 8.88
N ASP A 543 12.44 3.02 9.19
CA ASP A 543 12.54 1.88 8.26
C ASP A 543 11.43 1.84 7.19
N TYR A 544 10.28 2.49 7.44
CA TYR A 544 9.24 2.73 6.43
C TYR A 544 8.74 4.18 6.55
N SER A 545 9.68 5.12 6.53
CA SER A 545 9.41 6.48 6.97
C SER A 545 8.41 7.21 6.07
N LEU A 546 7.56 8.02 6.69
CA LEU A 546 6.76 9.06 6.03
C LEU A 546 7.59 10.32 5.74
N LEU A 547 8.84 10.36 6.21
CA LEU A 547 9.75 11.50 6.13
C LEU A 547 10.96 11.14 5.29
N VAL A 548 11.67 12.17 4.84
CA VAL A 548 12.91 12.05 4.08
C VAL A 548 13.92 13.08 4.60
N GLY A 549 15.22 12.85 4.39
CA GLY A 549 16.29 13.65 5.02
C GLY A 549 16.66 13.13 6.42
N GLY A 550 17.53 13.86 7.12
CA GLY A 550 18.00 13.49 8.47
C GLY A 550 18.87 12.22 8.49
N GLY A 551 19.31 11.74 7.33
CA GLY A 551 20.01 10.47 7.12
C GLY A 551 19.08 9.30 6.77
N VAL A 552 17.75 9.49 6.75
CA VAL A 552 16.78 8.46 6.37
C VAL A 552 17.03 8.03 4.92
N PHE A 553 17.25 6.73 4.71
CA PHE A 553 17.63 6.14 3.42
C PHE A 553 18.82 6.83 2.71
N GLY A 554 19.73 7.43 3.48
CA GLY A 554 20.93 8.09 2.95
C GLY A 554 20.72 9.54 2.50
N ASP A 555 19.51 10.11 2.59
CA ASP A 555 19.29 11.54 2.33
C ASP A 555 19.87 12.39 3.47
N THR A 556 20.91 13.16 3.18
CA THR A 556 21.64 14.01 4.13
C THR A 556 21.05 15.41 4.29
N GLY A 557 20.00 15.76 3.53
CA GLY A 557 19.25 17.01 3.70
C GLY A 557 18.50 17.05 5.03
N PRO A 558 17.84 18.18 5.36
CA PRO A 558 17.04 18.27 6.58
C PRO A 558 15.85 17.31 6.55
N LEU A 559 15.49 16.79 7.72
CA LEU A 559 14.30 15.96 7.89
C LEU A 559 13.04 16.76 7.49
N ARG A 560 12.26 16.22 6.57
CA ARG A 560 11.08 16.91 5.99
C ARG A 560 9.98 15.92 5.62
N PRO A 561 8.71 16.36 5.60
CA PRO A 561 7.57 15.51 5.29
C PRO A 561 7.45 15.21 3.78
N THR A 562 6.99 14.01 3.46
CA THR A 562 6.58 13.62 2.10
C THR A 562 5.09 13.88 1.87
N GLN A 563 4.58 13.67 0.65
CA GLN A 563 3.13 13.69 0.40
C GLN A 563 2.39 12.65 1.27
N ARG A 564 2.98 11.46 1.50
CA ARG A 564 2.40 10.42 2.37
C ARG A 564 2.16 10.94 3.78
N PHE A 565 3.12 11.69 4.33
CA PHE A 565 2.97 12.34 5.63
C PHE A 565 1.78 13.30 5.63
N TRP A 566 1.64 14.16 4.62
CA TRP A 566 0.56 15.14 4.55
C TRP A 566 -0.80 14.49 4.35
N ASN A 567 -0.89 13.44 3.53
CA ASN A 567 -2.09 12.62 3.39
C ASN A 567 -2.52 12.07 4.76
N LEU A 568 -1.58 11.48 5.49
CA LEU A 568 -1.86 10.92 6.81
C LEU A 568 -2.26 12.00 7.83
N LYS A 569 -1.55 13.13 7.87
CA LYS A 569 -1.86 14.24 8.77
C LYS A 569 -3.24 14.83 8.49
N GLN A 570 -3.58 15.01 7.22
CA GLN A 570 -4.87 15.50 6.79
C GLN A 570 -5.98 14.51 7.13
N LEU A 571 -5.77 13.20 6.99
CA LEU A 571 -6.72 12.19 7.44
C LEU A 571 -6.84 12.14 8.97
N ALA A 572 -5.72 12.24 9.70
CA ALA A 572 -5.71 12.28 11.17
C ALA A 572 -6.40 13.52 11.76
N SER A 573 -6.65 14.55 10.94
CA SER A 573 -7.41 15.74 11.31
C SER A 573 -8.93 15.54 11.36
N THR A 574 -9.43 14.34 11.01
CA THR A 574 -10.83 13.96 11.32
C THR A 574 -11.14 14.29 12.78
N PRO A 575 -12.27 14.99 13.07
CA PRO A 575 -12.60 15.39 14.43
C PRO A 575 -12.61 14.19 15.40
N PRO A 576 -12.08 14.35 16.62
CA PRO A 576 -12.06 13.26 17.59
C PRO A 576 -13.48 12.84 17.97
N GLN A 577 -13.63 11.57 18.38
CA GLN A 577 -14.93 11.00 18.78
C GLN A 577 -15.98 11.03 17.66
N SER A 578 -15.56 10.98 16.41
CA SER A 578 -16.48 10.90 15.26
C SER A 578 -16.93 9.46 15.01
N PHE A 579 -18.10 9.33 14.39
CA PHE A 579 -18.62 8.07 13.88
C PHE A 579 -18.52 8.08 12.37
N HIS A 580 -18.26 6.91 11.78
CA HIS A 580 -18.34 6.69 10.34
C HIS A 580 -19.75 7.07 9.85
N LEU A 581 -19.86 7.81 8.76
CA LEU A 581 -21.14 8.17 8.15
C LEU A 581 -21.22 7.58 6.74
N PRO A 582 -22.34 6.95 6.35
CA PRO A 582 -22.54 6.53 4.98
C PRO A 582 -22.45 7.73 4.02
N ILE A 583 -21.70 7.57 2.94
CA ILE A 583 -21.59 8.55 1.88
C ILE A 583 -21.65 7.83 0.53
N ALA A 584 -22.57 8.25 -0.33
CA ALA A 584 -22.55 7.82 -1.72
C ALA A 584 -21.56 8.70 -2.50
N CYS A 585 -20.61 8.08 -3.17
CA CYS A 585 -19.56 8.72 -3.95
C CYS A 585 -19.66 8.17 -5.38
N LYS A 586 -20.47 8.82 -6.22
CA LYS A 586 -20.74 8.35 -7.59
C LYS A 586 -19.81 9.06 -8.56
N GLY A 587 -18.69 8.43 -8.90
CA GLY A 587 -17.78 8.93 -9.92
C GLY A 587 -16.61 7.99 -10.14
N ALA A 588 -16.23 7.78 -11.41
CA ALA A 588 -15.00 7.08 -11.73
C ALA A 588 -13.80 7.81 -11.10
N TYR A 589 -12.81 7.05 -10.63
CA TYR A 589 -11.58 7.56 -10.02
C TYR A 589 -11.73 8.27 -8.67
N LEU A 590 -12.90 8.20 -8.04
CA LEU A 590 -13.16 8.82 -6.74
C LEU A 590 -13.35 7.78 -5.64
N ASN A 591 -12.82 8.08 -4.47
CA ASN A 591 -13.15 7.37 -3.23
C ASN A 591 -13.42 8.38 -2.13
N CYS A 592 -14.44 8.11 -1.31
CA CYS A 592 -14.88 9.04 -0.27
C CYS A 592 -15.09 8.31 1.06
N ALA A 593 -14.78 8.97 2.17
CA ALA A 593 -15.16 8.56 3.52
C ALA A 593 -15.68 9.76 4.30
N ALA A 594 -16.69 9.56 5.14
CA ALA A 594 -17.31 10.63 5.89
C ALA A 594 -17.43 10.28 7.38
N PHE A 595 -17.41 11.32 8.19
CA PHE A 595 -17.39 11.23 9.64
C PHE A 595 -18.24 12.33 10.24
N GLY A 596 -18.87 12.04 11.38
CA GLY A 596 -19.50 13.09 12.15
C GLY A 596 -19.91 12.66 13.55
N ASN A 597 -20.21 13.66 14.36
CA ASN A 597 -20.76 13.50 15.69
C ASN A 597 -21.83 14.57 15.90
N THR A 598 -23.08 14.12 16.00
CA THR A 598 -24.24 15.00 16.15
C THR A 598 -24.21 15.80 17.46
N ALA A 599 -23.60 15.25 18.52
CA ALA A 599 -23.52 15.91 19.82
C ALA A 599 -22.52 17.07 19.83
N SER A 600 -21.42 16.98 19.07
CA SER A 600 -20.44 18.06 18.95
C SER A 600 -20.67 18.96 17.73
N GLY A 601 -21.55 18.57 16.80
CA GLY A 601 -21.75 19.27 15.53
C GLY A 601 -20.56 19.18 14.57
N ALA A 602 -19.57 18.31 14.85
CA ALA A 602 -18.38 18.18 14.04
C ALA A 602 -18.56 17.14 12.93
N TYR A 603 -18.16 17.49 11.71
CA TYR A 603 -18.26 16.66 10.52
C TYR A 603 -16.98 16.76 9.67
N ALA A 604 -16.62 15.66 9.02
CA ALA A 604 -15.55 15.63 8.04
C ALA A 604 -15.94 14.76 6.84
N VAL A 605 -15.57 15.20 5.63
CA VAL A 605 -15.66 14.43 4.40
C VAL A 605 -14.30 14.42 3.74
N HIS A 606 -13.78 13.24 3.50
CA HIS A 606 -12.48 12.97 2.88
C HIS A 606 -12.72 12.40 1.49
N VAL A 607 -12.11 12.99 0.46
CA VAL A 607 -12.29 12.61 -0.95
C VAL A 607 -10.92 12.49 -1.62
N VAL A 608 -10.64 11.33 -2.20
CA VAL A 608 -9.48 11.14 -3.08
C VAL A 608 -9.96 11.23 -4.51
N ASN A 609 -9.41 12.17 -5.29
CA ASN A 609 -9.58 12.24 -6.73
C ASN A 609 -8.33 11.71 -7.43
N ASN A 610 -8.39 10.47 -7.92
CA ASN A 610 -7.30 9.87 -8.70
C ASN A 610 -7.40 10.17 -10.21
N GLY A 611 -8.38 11.00 -10.61
CA GLY A 611 -8.65 11.38 -11.99
C GLY A 611 -8.32 12.84 -12.28
N ALA A 612 -8.95 13.37 -13.32
CA ALA A 612 -8.84 14.77 -13.71
C ALA A 612 -9.64 15.70 -12.79
N ALA A 613 -9.29 16.99 -12.84
CA ALA A 613 -9.96 18.02 -12.08
C ALA A 613 -11.44 18.13 -12.52
N ARG A 614 -12.35 18.21 -11.55
CA ARG A 614 -13.80 18.25 -11.79
C ARG A 614 -14.55 18.96 -10.65
N GLN A 615 -15.76 19.45 -10.95
CA GLN A 615 -16.64 20.02 -9.92
C GLN A 615 -17.30 18.92 -9.09
N ALA A 616 -17.50 19.18 -7.80
CA ALA A 616 -18.18 18.28 -6.88
C ALA A 616 -19.28 19.02 -6.11
N THR A 617 -20.40 18.32 -5.91
CA THR A 617 -21.51 18.79 -5.09
C THR A 617 -21.73 17.80 -3.95
N LEU A 618 -21.52 18.24 -2.71
CA LEU A 618 -21.84 17.49 -1.49
C LEU A 618 -23.25 17.88 -1.01
N THR A 619 -24.13 16.90 -0.88
CA THR A 619 -25.50 17.05 -0.38
C THR A 619 -25.70 16.27 0.93
N GLY A 620 -26.78 16.55 1.65
CA GLY A 620 -27.10 15.88 2.91
C GLY A 620 -26.29 16.43 4.10
N VAL A 621 -25.72 17.63 3.95
CA VAL A 621 -24.99 18.29 5.03
C VAL A 621 -25.96 18.75 6.12
N PRO A 622 -25.72 18.40 7.40
CA PRO A 622 -26.58 18.82 8.50
C PRO A 622 -26.71 20.34 8.62
N ALA A 623 -27.91 20.83 8.94
CA ALA A 623 -28.23 22.26 8.97
C ALA A 623 -27.38 23.09 9.96
N ALA A 624 -26.78 22.44 10.96
CA ALA A 624 -25.87 23.08 11.90
C ALA A 624 -24.55 23.52 11.24
N VAL A 625 -24.11 22.83 10.19
CA VAL A 625 -22.89 23.17 9.46
C VAL A 625 -23.19 24.29 8.47
N LYS A 626 -22.55 25.45 8.65
CA LYS A 626 -22.72 26.63 7.78
C LYS A 626 -21.62 26.78 6.75
N GLN A 627 -20.44 26.22 7.03
CA GLN A 627 -19.28 26.26 6.17
C GLN A 627 -18.33 25.11 6.48
N PHE A 628 -17.50 24.75 5.50
CA PHE A 628 -16.39 23.83 5.65
C PHE A 628 -15.07 24.56 5.45
N ARG A 629 -14.07 24.24 6.29
CA ARG A 629 -12.67 24.44 5.94
C ARG A 629 -12.27 23.36 4.95
N VAL A 630 -11.55 23.74 3.91
CA VAL A 630 -11.15 22.82 2.84
C VAL A 630 -9.64 22.69 2.82
N PHE A 631 -9.15 21.45 2.87
CA PHE A 631 -7.73 21.14 2.79
C PHE A 631 -7.45 20.30 1.56
N VAL A 632 -6.30 20.53 0.93
CA VAL A 632 -5.83 19.73 -0.21
C VAL A 632 -4.40 19.26 0.01
N THR A 633 -4.16 17.98 -0.34
CA THR A 633 -2.83 17.40 -0.45
C THR A 633 -2.65 16.79 -1.85
N ASP A 634 -1.54 17.11 -2.50
CA ASP A 634 -1.11 16.55 -3.79
C ASP A 634 0.44 16.59 -3.90
N ALA A 635 0.99 16.44 -5.10
CA ALA A 635 2.45 16.47 -5.31
C ALA A 635 3.11 17.81 -4.95
N GLN A 636 2.36 18.91 -4.92
CA GLN A 636 2.87 20.27 -4.71
C GLN A 636 2.40 20.91 -3.39
N ARG A 637 1.26 20.46 -2.86
CA ARG A 637 0.59 21.03 -1.69
C ARG A 637 0.49 19.99 -0.59
N GLY A 638 0.87 20.35 0.63
CA GLY A 638 0.78 19.50 1.81
C GLY A 638 -0.23 20.04 2.81
N MET A 639 -1.43 19.43 2.89
CA MET A 639 -2.54 19.87 3.73
C MET A 639 -2.78 21.39 3.65
N GLN A 640 -2.72 21.95 2.45
CA GLN A 640 -2.90 23.38 2.23
C GLN A 640 -4.39 23.73 2.42
N GLU A 641 -4.66 24.74 3.22
CA GLU A 641 -6.02 25.27 3.39
C GLU A 641 -6.41 26.15 2.18
N LEU A 642 -7.60 25.90 1.63
CA LEU A 642 -8.21 26.68 0.56
C LEU A 642 -9.28 27.63 1.12
N ALA A 643 -9.90 28.40 0.23
CA ALA A 643 -11.06 29.20 0.61
C ALA A 643 -12.16 28.32 1.22
N PRO A 644 -12.82 28.77 2.30
CA PRO A 644 -13.90 28.03 2.93
C PRO A 644 -15.07 27.87 1.96
N VAL A 645 -15.76 26.74 2.07
CA VAL A 645 -16.92 26.42 1.22
C VAL A 645 -18.20 26.61 2.04
N PRO A 646 -19.11 27.52 1.63
CA PRO A 646 -20.37 27.72 2.33
C PRO A 646 -21.31 26.52 2.13
N VAL A 647 -22.18 26.29 3.10
CA VAL A 647 -23.27 25.33 3.03
C VAL A 647 -24.58 26.09 2.89
N VAL A 648 -25.27 25.88 1.76
CA VAL A 648 -26.56 26.49 1.46
C VAL A 648 -27.57 25.37 1.25
N ASP A 649 -28.67 25.38 2.00
CA ASP A 649 -29.73 24.36 1.93
C ASP A 649 -29.21 22.91 1.96
N GLY A 650 -28.26 22.66 2.88
CA GLY A 650 -27.66 21.33 3.06
C GLY A 650 -26.70 20.90 1.94
N THR A 651 -26.27 21.84 1.09
CA THR A 651 -25.41 21.60 -0.07
C THR A 651 -24.13 22.43 -0.03
N ALA A 652 -23.01 21.83 -0.40
CA ALA A 652 -21.71 22.47 -0.55
C ALA A 652 -21.12 22.14 -1.94
N GLN A 653 -20.64 23.16 -2.65
CA GLN A 653 -20.03 23.01 -3.98
C GLN A 653 -18.56 23.39 -3.92
N PHE A 654 -17.70 22.57 -4.54
CA PHE A 654 -16.27 22.75 -4.51
C PHE A 654 -15.58 22.06 -5.69
N THR A 655 -14.33 22.42 -5.94
CA THR A 655 -13.51 21.77 -6.98
C THR A 655 -12.68 20.64 -6.37
N LEU A 656 -12.70 19.49 -7.04
CA LEU A 656 -11.75 18.42 -6.81
C LEU A 656 -10.60 18.59 -7.81
N ASP A 657 -9.43 18.98 -7.32
CA ASP A 657 -8.25 19.08 -8.17
C ASP A 657 -7.80 17.68 -8.63
N ALA A 658 -7.11 17.63 -9.77
CA ALA A 658 -6.58 16.38 -10.30
C ALA A 658 -5.59 15.73 -9.31
N THR A 659 -5.58 14.40 -9.24
CA THR A 659 -4.58 13.62 -8.48
C THR A 659 -4.36 14.12 -7.05
N SER A 660 -5.46 14.37 -6.32
CA SER A 660 -5.45 15.07 -5.04
C SER A 660 -6.26 14.35 -3.94
N PHE A 661 -5.94 14.68 -2.69
CA PHE A 661 -6.70 14.32 -1.50
C PHE A 661 -7.30 15.57 -0.87
N VAL A 662 -8.63 15.67 -0.87
CA VAL A 662 -9.39 16.81 -0.38
C VAL A 662 -10.16 16.45 0.88
N SER A 663 -10.10 17.32 1.90
CA SER A 663 -10.90 17.18 3.12
C SER A 663 -11.75 18.42 3.34
N LEU A 664 -13.05 18.22 3.55
CA LEU A 664 -13.97 19.23 4.07
C LEU A 664 -14.17 18.96 5.55
N ILE A 665 -13.85 19.91 6.42
CA ILE A 665 -13.97 19.77 7.87
C ILE A 665 -14.77 20.94 8.42
N SER A 666 -15.86 20.65 9.13
CA SER A 666 -16.74 21.69 9.67
C SER A 666 -15.99 22.49 10.73
N THR A 667 -16.24 23.79 10.77
CA THR A 667 -15.92 24.58 11.96
C THR A 667 -16.99 24.31 13.01
N PRO A 668 -16.63 23.97 14.27
CA PRO A 668 -17.57 23.87 15.37
C PRO A 668 -18.44 25.12 15.53
#